data_AF-A0A554LJB9-F1
#
_entry.id   AF-A0A554LJB9-F1
#
_cell.length_a   1.000
_cell.length_b   1.000
_cell.length_c   1.000
_cell.angle_alpha   90.00
_cell.angle_beta   90.00
_cell.angle_gamma   90.00
#
_symmetry.space_group_name_H-M   'P 1'
#
loop_
_entity.id
_entity.type
_entity.pdbx_description
1 polymer ?
#
loop_
_entity_poly.entity_id
_entity_poly.type
_entity_poly.pdbx_seq_one_letter_code
_entity_poly.pdbx_strand_id
1 'polypeptide(L)'
;MANENKQDLIRNFCIIAHIDAGKSTLADRLLEITGAIEKGKHTAQFLDQMDLEQERGITIKLQPVRLMFNKSQDTNLPAPKQAGKSQNDLKIENCLPAMLRIAMQAGKLKIPNSGYILNLVDTPGHVDFAYEVSRTLAVVEGAVLLIDATRGTQAQTLSVLEKALAQNLAIIPAINKIDLASAQIEKCEQEIRQILPDKFSKKIYHISAKTGQGVLELIQAIIVQIPSPQVKPSTRGAAGLRALVFDSYYDKHRGVVVYVRIFEGEVKTGDQIKFLASNQIDKALEVGFFSPDFSCQEKLQAGEIGYLVTNLKRVEWARVGDTIVLACSENSAPLDGYKKPQPMVFASIFPFSSADYPLLKKSIEKLSLNDSSFEINPDHSPVLGAGFEIGVLGLLHLEIVLERLHREFDLNIVMTTPSPRLRIKLKNGLEKEVKGVWQLPDQSEISEIFEPYLRIKIISPPDYLGKIFKLCQTRRAKLEENKYLDSGRVELSYLTPITEILAGFYDQLKSISSGFASLSYEPAGFYQSNLAKLEVMLNGETIAPFAFLAPDEKKMSAAKNLALKLKEIIPREVFEIRIQVAEGGKILASERISALKKDVTGHLYGGDITRKKKLWEKQKKGKKRLRQFGKIQLSSDVFLKLLR
;
A
#
# COMPACT_ATOMS: atom_id res chain seq x y z
N MET A 1 30.62 13.66 -38.06
CA MET A 1 29.32 13.19 -37.54
C MET A 1 29.62 12.55 -36.20
N ALA A 2 29.44 13.30 -35.11
CA ALA A 2 29.77 12.81 -33.78
C ALA A 2 28.66 11.84 -33.34
N ASN A 3 29.04 10.66 -32.85
CA ASN A 3 28.14 9.75 -32.14
C ASN A 3 27.59 10.51 -30.93
N GLU A 4 26.39 11.08 -31.06
CA GLU A 4 25.64 11.54 -29.91
C GLU A 4 25.34 10.32 -29.05
N ASN A 5 25.82 10.33 -27.82
CA ASN A 5 25.49 9.29 -26.87
C ASN A 5 23.97 9.33 -26.67
N LYS A 6 23.26 8.33 -27.18
CA LYS A 6 21.80 8.13 -27.04
C LYS A 6 21.32 8.35 -25.59
N GLN A 7 22.20 8.10 -24.62
CA GLN A 7 22.04 8.33 -23.19
C GLN A 7 21.72 9.79 -22.80
N ASP A 8 22.31 10.78 -23.47
CA ASP A 8 22.08 12.20 -23.15
C ASP A 8 20.66 12.65 -23.44
N LEU A 9 19.93 11.86 -24.23
CA LEU A 9 18.53 12.07 -24.61
C LEU A 9 17.54 11.31 -23.70
N ILE A 10 18.02 10.53 -22.73
CA ILE A 10 17.18 9.76 -21.80
C ILE A 10 16.87 10.60 -20.56
N ARG A 11 15.61 10.58 -20.11
CA ARG A 11 15.17 11.12 -18.82
C ARG A 11 14.33 10.07 -18.10
N ASN A 12 14.78 9.63 -16.92
CA ASN A 12 13.98 8.74 -16.07
C ASN A 12 13.37 9.55 -14.95
N PHE A 13 12.04 9.49 -14.81
CA PHE A 13 11.33 10.25 -13.80
C PHE A 13 10.08 9.53 -13.29
N CYS A 14 9.62 9.94 -12.11
CA CYS A 14 8.37 9.47 -11.53
C CYS A 14 7.46 10.64 -11.13
N ILE A 15 6.19 10.35 -10.82
CA ILE A 15 5.24 11.35 -10.32
C ILE A 15 5.00 11.09 -8.84
N ILE A 16 5.31 12.06 -7.98
CA ILE A 16 5.06 12.02 -6.53
C ILE A 16 3.81 12.85 -6.24
N ALA A 17 2.79 12.23 -5.64
CA ALA A 17 1.59 12.92 -5.20
C ALA A 17 0.81 12.10 -4.19
N HIS A 18 -0.05 12.77 -3.43
CA HIS A 18 -1.08 12.12 -2.63
C HIS A 18 -2.16 11.47 -3.50
N ILE A 19 -2.96 10.62 -2.85
CA ILE A 19 -4.18 10.03 -3.40
C ILE A 19 -5.11 11.14 -3.91
N ASP A 20 -5.75 10.90 -5.06
CA ASP A 20 -6.60 11.85 -5.80
C ASP A 20 -5.93 13.11 -6.34
N ALA A 21 -4.63 13.34 -6.15
CA ALA A 21 -3.98 14.55 -6.67
C ALA A 21 -3.92 14.58 -8.22
N GLY A 22 -4.29 13.47 -8.88
CA GLY A 22 -4.41 13.35 -10.32
C GLY A 22 -3.17 12.77 -11.00
N LYS A 23 -2.49 11.80 -10.37
CA LYS A 23 -1.30 11.12 -10.93
C LYS A 23 -1.61 10.33 -12.19
N SER A 24 -2.52 9.36 -12.12
CA SER A 24 -2.92 8.55 -13.28
C SER A 24 -3.45 9.44 -14.41
N THR A 25 -4.24 10.47 -14.09
CA THR A 25 -4.73 11.44 -15.09
C THR A 25 -3.60 12.24 -15.75
N LEU A 26 -2.56 12.60 -15.01
CA LEU A 26 -1.38 13.26 -15.58
C LEU A 26 -0.59 12.29 -16.46
N ALA A 27 -0.40 11.04 -16.02
CA ALA A 27 0.26 10.00 -16.79
C ALA A 27 -0.45 9.75 -18.13
N ASP A 28 -1.78 9.61 -18.13
CA ASP A 28 -2.60 9.50 -19.34
C ASP A 28 -2.36 10.67 -20.29
N ARG A 29 -2.36 11.90 -19.73
CA ARG A 29 -2.21 13.10 -20.54
C ARG A 29 -0.80 13.22 -21.14
N LEU A 30 0.22 12.73 -20.44
CA LEU A 30 1.57 12.59 -20.99
C LEU A 30 1.61 11.57 -22.13
N LEU A 31 0.91 10.43 -22.01
CA LEU A 31 0.82 9.41 -23.03
C LEU A 31 0.13 9.92 -24.31
N GLU A 32 -0.96 10.66 -24.18
CA GLU A 32 -1.69 11.23 -25.33
C GLU A 32 -0.89 12.34 -26.03
N ILE A 33 -0.22 13.20 -25.26
CA ILE A 33 0.55 14.32 -25.84
C ILE A 33 1.79 13.81 -26.59
N THR A 34 2.44 12.77 -26.06
CA THR A 34 3.61 12.16 -26.71
C THR A 34 3.23 11.27 -27.90
N GLY A 35 1.94 10.99 -28.09
CA GLY A 35 1.43 10.14 -29.16
C GLY A 35 1.63 8.64 -28.90
N ALA A 36 1.96 8.24 -27.67
CA ALA A 36 2.01 6.83 -27.26
C ALA A 36 0.61 6.19 -27.30
N ILE A 37 -0.43 7.02 -27.15
CA ILE A 37 -1.84 6.61 -27.08
C ILE A 37 -2.70 7.55 -27.95
N GLU A 38 -3.63 6.99 -28.73
CA GLU A 38 -4.57 7.77 -29.54
C GLU A 38 -5.61 8.51 -28.68
N LYS A 39 -5.82 9.80 -28.93
CA LYS A 39 -6.75 10.64 -28.16
C LYS A 39 -8.19 10.10 -28.21
N GLY A 40 -8.77 9.79 -27.05
CA GLY A 40 -10.20 9.44 -26.89
C GLY A 40 -10.59 7.99 -27.16
N LYS A 41 -9.64 7.07 -27.44
CA LYS A 41 -9.92 5.63 -27.62
C LYS A 41 -9.68 4.76 -26.38
N HIS A 42 -9.32 5.37 -25.25
CA HIS A 42 -8.83 4.65 -24.08
C HIS A 42 -9.67 4.95 -22.86
N THR A 43 -9.74 3.96 -21.97
CA THR A 43 -10.31 4.12 -20.62
C THR A 43 -9.53 5.19 -19.86
N ALA A 44 -10.23 5.96 -19.03
CA ALA A 44 -9.56 6.86 -18.10
C ALA A 44 -8.66 6.03 -17.17
N GLN A 45 -7.48 6.55 -16.83
CA GLN A 45 -6.46 5.89 -15.99
C GLN A 45 -5.88 4.65 -16.68
N PHE A 46 -5.25 4.85 -17.84
CA PHE A 46 -4.81 3.75 -18.71
C PHE A 46 -3.74 2.84 -18.08
N LEU A 47 -2.89 3.39 -17.22
CA LEU A 47 -1.85 2.61 -16.53
C LEU A 47 -2.39 1.75 -15.38
N ASP A 48 -3.59 2.06 -14.90
CA ASP A 48 -4.27 1.32 -13.84
C ASP A 48 -4.94 0.09 -14.48
N GLN A 49 -4.19 -1.02 -14.54
CA GLN A 49 -4.57 -2.23 -15.26
C GLN A 49 -5.52 -3.13 -14.46
N MET A 50 -5.52 -3.04 -13.13
CA MET A 50 -6.42 -3.86 -12.31
C MET A 50 -7.80 -3.21 -12.19
N ASP A 51 -8.86 -4.01 -12.24
CA ASP A 51 -10.24 -3.55 -12.00
C ASP A 51 -10.36 -2.78 -10.67
N LEU A 52 -9.62 -3.23 -9.65
CA LEU A 52 -9.56 -2.60 -8.33
C LEU A 52 -8.93 -1.21 -8.34
N GLU A 53 -7.91 -0.99 -9.17
CA GLU A 53 -7.26 0.31 -9.31
C GLU A 53 -8.24 1.32 -9.92
N GLN A 54 -8.96 0.90 -10.96
CA GLN A 54 -9.94 1.73 -11.67
C GLN A 54 -11.16 2.08 -10.81
N GLU A 55 -11.70 1.13 -10.04
CA GLU A 55 -12.86 1.36 -9.18
C GLU A 55 -12.53 2.27 -7.99
N ARG A 56 -11.39 2.03 -7.34
CA ARG A 56 -10.98 2.80 -6.16
C ARG A 56 -10.24 4.09 -6.53
N GLY A 57 -9.87 4.28 -7.81
CA GLY A 57 -9.12 5.45 -8.30
C GLY A 57 -7.72 5.56 -7.70
N ILE A 58 -7.06 4.43 -7.43
CA ILE A 58 -5.73 4.36 -6.82
C ILE A 58 -4.78 3.51 -7.66
N THR A 59 -3.53 3.93 -7.76
CA THR A 59 -2.44 3.10 -8.29
C THR A 59 -1.96 2.15 -7.20
N ILE A 60 -2.07 0.84 -7.44
CA ILE A 60 -1.65 -0.23 -6.51
C ILE A 60 -0.29 -0.77 -6.90
N LYS A 61 -0.05 -0.99 -8.20
CA LYS A 61 1.24 -1.44 -8.73
C LYS A 61 1.93 -0.37 -9.55
N LEU A 62 3.25 -0.30 -9.41
CA LEU A 62 4.09 0.50 -10.30
C LEU A 62 4.03 -0.03 -11.74
N GLN A 63 3.93 0.87 -12.72
CA GLN A 63 3.99 0.54 -14.14
C GLN A 63 4.95 1.50 -14.86
N PRO A 64 6.07 1.00 -15.44
CA PRO A 64 6.97 1.82 -16.23
C PRO A 64 6.45 1.98 -17.67
N VAL A 65 6.59 3.17 -18.24
CA VAL A 65 6.31 3.45 -19.66
C VAL A 65 7.36 4.34 -20.29
N ARG A 66 7.77 4.00 -21.50
CA ARG A 66 8.64 4.80 -22.36
C ARG A 66 7.82 5.66 -23.30
N LEU A 67 8.06 6.96 -23.23
CA LEU A 67 7.50 7.99 -24.10
C LEU A 67 8.58 8.52 -25.03
N MET A 68 8.20 8.76 -26.28
CA MET A 68 9.06 9.39 -27.28
C MET A 68 8.58 10.82 -27.50
N PHE A 69 9.44 11.80 -27.25
CA PHE A 69 9.09 13.20 -27.45
C PHE A 69 9.92 13.81 -28.59
N ASN A 70 9.25 14.13 -29.69
CA ASN A 70 9.86 14.74 -30.87
C ASN A 70 9.57 16.25 -30.90
N LYS A 71 10.63 17.05 -31.09
CA LYS A 71 10.55 18.52 -31.09
C LYS A 71 9.60 19.11 -32.17
N SER A 72 9.23 18.34 -33.19
CA SER A 72 8.31 18.76 -34.25
C SER A 72 6.82 18.72 -33.87
N GLN A 73 6.44 18.16 -32.71
CA GLN A 73 5.04 18.04 -32.27
C GLN A 73 4.43 19.36 -31.75
N ASP A 74 5.16 20.47 -31.77
CA ASP A 74 4.72 21.82 -31.35
C ASP A 74 3.61 22.47 -32.21
N THR A 75 3.03 21.81 -33.24
CA THR A 75 2.17 22.48 -34.24
C THR A 75 0.72 22.00 -34.41
N ASN A 76 0.22 21.00 -33.67
CA ASN A 76 -1.16 20.52 -33.88
C ASN A 76 -2.01 20.43 -32.61
N LEU A 77 -2.59 21.57 -32.22
CA LEU A 77 -3.85 21.64 -31.46
C LEU A 77 -4.83 22.55 -32.23
N PRO A 78 -6.12 22.18 -32.35
CA PRO A 78 -7.06 22.91 -33.20
C PRO A 78 -7.29 24.32 -32.66
N ALA A 79 -7.05 25.33 -33.49
CA ALA A 79 -7.35 26.72 -33.17
C ALA A 79 -8.86 26.92 -32.96
N PRO A 80 -9.28 27.75 -31.98
CA PRO A 80 -10.68 28.11 -31.84
C PRO A 80 -11.15 28.86 -33.08
N LYS A 81 -12.32 28.49 -33.59
CA LYS A 81 -12.97 29.15 -34.73
C LYS A 81 -13.15 30.64 -34.44
N GLN A 82 -12.40 31.51 -35.11
CA GLN A 82 -12.77 32.90 -35.29
C GLN A 82 -12.54 33.34 -36.73
N ALA A 83 -13.54 34.07 -37.22
CA ALA A 83 -13.68 34.52 -38.58
C ALA A 83 -12.75 35.70 -38.90
N GLY A 84 -12.26 35.74 -40.15
CA GLY A 84 -12.01 36.99 -40.88
C GLY A 84 -10.58 37.55 -40.92
N LYS A 85 -10.00 37.42 -42.12
CA LYS A 85 -9.10 38.38 -42.84
C LYS A 85 -7.56 38.32 -42.65
N SER A 86 -6.93 37.92 -43.76
CA SER A 86 -5.74 38.45 -44.48
C SER A 86 -4.37 38.66 -43.80
N GLN A 87 -3.46 37.74 -44.13
CA GLN A 87 -2.09 37.90 -44.66
C GLN A 87 -1.31 39.21 -44.40
N ASN A 88 -0.20 39.13 -43.67
CA ASN A 88 1.16 39.12 -44.24
C ASN A 88 2.23 38.97 -43.14
N ASP A 89 3.33 38.30 -43.49
CA ASP A 89 4.51 37.95 -42.71
C ASP A 89 4.87 38.93 -41.58
N LEU A 90 4.94 38.45 -40.33
CA LEU A 90 5.82 38.96 -39.25
C LEU A 90 5.68 38.11 -37.95
N LYS A 91 6.80 37.50 -37.55
CA LYS A 91 7.23 37.16 -36.17
C LYS A 91 6.53 36.01 -35.42
N ILE A 92 7.02 34.78 -35.66
CA ILE A 92 6.95 33.64 -34.71
C ILE A 92 8.14 33.72 -33.72
N GLU A 93 8.32 34.85 -33.04
CA GLU A 93 9.45 35.04 -32.10
C GLU A 93 9.05 35.25 -30.63
N ASN A 94 7.75 35.25 -30.29
CA ASN A 94 7.30 35.78 -29.00
C ASN A 94 6.72 34.76 -28.00
N CYS A 95 6.91 33.45 -28.19
CA CYS A 95 6.39 32.44 -27.25
C CYS A 95 7.45 31.65 -26.48
N LEU A 96 8.71 32.11 -26.44
CA LEU A 96 9.78 31.46 -25.67
C LEU A 96 10.11 32.26 -24.40
N PRO A 97 10.17 31.62 -23.20
CA PRO A 97 10.58 32.29 -21.97
C PRO A 97 11.97 32.92 -22.11
N ALA A 98 12.17 34.11 -21.54
CA ALA A 98 13.41 34.89 -21.65
C ALA A 98 14.69 34.11 -21.22
N MET A 99 14.58 33.14 -20.32
CA MET A 99 15.70 32.27 -19.93
C MET A 99 16.20 31.37 -21.07
N LEU A 100 15.31 30.95 -21.98
CA LEU A 100 15.70 30.10 -23.11
C LEU A 100 16.51 30.90 -24.15
N ARG A 101 16.21 32.19 -24.31
CA ARG A 101 16.98 33.11 -25.17
C ARG A 101 18.42 33.27 -24.68
N ILE A 102 18.62 33.38 -23.37
CA ILE A 102 19.96 33.51 -22.76
C ILE A 102 20.75 32.20 -22.93
N ALA A 103 20.10 31.04 -22.75
CA ALA A 103 20.74 29.74 -22.96
C ALA A 103 21.10 29.47 -24.43
N MET A 104 20.30 29.97 -25.38
CA MET A 104 20.56 29.90 -26.81
C MET A 104 21.66 30.88 -27.27
N GLN A 105 21.68 32.11 -26.74
CA GLN A 105 22.73 33.11 -27.04
C GLN A 105 24.10 32.70 -26.48
N ALA A 106 24.15 31.92 -25.39
CA ALA A 106 25.38 31.43 -24.79
C ALA A 106 26.03 30.23 -25.52
N GLY A 107 25.50 29.77 -26.66
CA GLY A 107 26.13 28.73 -27.50
C GLY A 107 26.25 27.34 -26.87
N LYS A 108 25.62 27.09 -25.70
CA LYS A 108 25.75 25.85 -24.92
C LYS A 108 24.76 24.73 -25.29
N LEU A 109 23.83 24.97 -26.21
CA LEU A 109 22.83 23.97 -26.64
C LEU A 109 22.87 23.79 -28.16
N LYS A 110 23.69 22.84 -28.62
CA LYS A 110 23.48 22.19 -29.92
C LYS A 110 22.38 21.14 -29.72
N ILE A 111 21.21 21.34 -30.30
CA ILE A 111 20.09 20.41 -30.21
C ILE A 111 20.16 19.47 -31.42
N PRO A 112 20.28 18.15 -31.23
CA PRO A 112 20.29 17.23 -32.35
C PRO A 112 18.90 16.95 -32.94
N ASN A 113 18.88 16.51 -34.20
CA ASN A 113 17.69 16.03 -34.91
C ASN A 113 17.30 14.58 -34.51
N SER A 114 17.20 14.28 -33.22
CA SER A 114 16.72 12.99 -32.68
C SER A 114 15.95 13.21 -31.37
N GLY A 115 14.75 12.62 -31.24
CA GLY A 115 13.83 12.85 -30.11
C GLY A 115 14.34 12.39 -28.74
N TYR A 116 13.72 12.91 -27.68
CA TYR A 116 14.01 12.53 -26.29
C TYR A 116 13.25 11.28 -25.88
N ILE A 117 13.90 10.42 -25.08
CA ILE A 117 13.31 9.22 -24.50
C ILE A 117 12.97 9.54 -23.04
N LEU A 118 11.68 9.58 -22.71
CA LEU A 118 11.21 9.85 -21.35
C LEU A 118 10.67 8.54 -20.76
N ASN A 119 11.33 8.00 -19.74
CA ASN A 119 10.82 6.84 -19.00
C ASN A 119 10.07 7.34 -17.77
N LEU A 120 8.75 7.19 -17.80
CA LEU A 120 7.86 7.46 -16.69
C LEU A 120 7.69 6.20 -15.87
N VAL A 121 7.85 6.28 -14.55
CA VAL A 121 7.44 5.23 -13.62
C VAL A 121 6.31 5.78 -12.75
N ASP A 122 5.10 5.24 -12.92
CA ASP A 122 3.98 5.64 -12.08
C ASP A 122 4.11 5.03 -10.67
N THR A 123 3.77 5.79 -9.63
CA THR A 123 3.96 5.38 -8.24
C THR A 123 2.67 5.36 -7.43
N PRO A 124 2.47 4.34 -6.58
CA PRO A 124 1.36 4.31 -5.63
C PRO A 124 1.32 5.54 -4.73
N GLY A 125 0.11 6.01 -4.40
CA GLY A 125 -0.11 7.17 -3.52
C GLY A 125 -0.34 6.84 -2.06
N HIS A 126 -0.57 5.56 -1.75
CA HIS A 126 -0.97 5.13 -0.41
C HIS A 126 0.24 4.70 0.44
N VAL A 127 0.13 4.90 1.76
CA VAL A 127 1.22 4.64 2.73
C VAL A 127 1.62 3.16 2.77
N ASP A 128 0.64 2.27 2.67
CA ASP A 128 0.87 0.81 2.66
C ASP A 128 1.81 0.36 1.52
N PHE A 129 1.91 1.14 0.44
CA PHE A 129 2.79 0.87 -0.70
C PHE A 129 4.04 1.75 -0.70
N ALA A 130 4.43 2.32 0.45
CA ALA A 130 5.64 3.13 0.58
C ALA A 130 6.93 2.39 0.14
N TYR A 131 6.93 1.06 0.24
CA TYR A 131 8.00 0.24 -0.30
C TYR A 131 8.14 0.41 -1.83
N GLU A 132 7.03 0.37 -2.59
CA GLU A 132 7.04 0.56 -4.06
C GLU A 132 7.53 1.94 -4.47
N VAL A 133 7.14 2.96 -3.70
CA VAL A 133 7.62 4.31 -3.90
C VAL A 133 9.14 4.37 -3.73
N SER A 134 9.69 3.74 -2.68
CA SER A 134 11.14 3.72 -2.48
C SER A 134 11.90 3.00 -3.60
N ARG A 135 11.30 1.95 -4.19
CA ARG A 135 11.87 1.25 -5.35
C ARG A 135 11.98 2.17 -6.55
N THR A 136 10.89 2.90 -6.82
CA THR A 136 10.80 3.81 -7.96
C THR A 136 11.79 4.96 -7.85
N LEU A 137 11.90 5.59 -6.68
CA LEU A 137 12.80 6.73 -6.48
C LEU A 137 14.27 6.35 -6.77
N ALA A 138 14.69 5.13 -6.46
CA ALA A 138 16.05 4.67 -6.74
C ALA A 138 16.33 4.40 -8.23
N VAL A 139 15.30 4.21 -9.05
CA VAL A 139 15.43 3.98 -10.50
C VAL A 139 15.19 5.21 -11.35
N VAL A 140 15.03 6.39 -10.77
CA VAL A 140 14.85 7.63 -11.54
C VAL A 140 15.92 8.68 -11.21
N GLU A 141 16.06 9.69 -12.07
CA GLU A 141 16.93 10.85 -11.87
C GLU A 141 16.17 12.06 -11.30
N GLY A 142 14.86 12.07 -11.46
CA GLY A 142 14.02 13.17 -11.03
C GLY A 142 12.59 12.74 -10.74
N ALA A 143 11.85 13.64 -10.10
CA ALA A 143 10.47 13.43 -9.74
C ALA A 143 9.64 14.69 -9.96
N VAL A 144 8.46 14.52 -10.53
CA VAL A 144 7.44 15.57 -10.61
C VAL A 144 6.67 15.55 -9.30
N LEU A 145 6.82 16.61 -8.50
CA LEU A 145 6.05 16.81 -7.28
C LEU A 145 4.70 17.43 -7.64
N LEU A 146 3.67 16.61 -7.68
CA LEU A 146 2.31 17.01 -8.06
C LEU A 146 1.49 17.35 -6.81
N ILE A 147 0.94 18.57 -6.77
CA ILE A 147 0.12 19.05 -5.65
C ILE A 147 -1.25 19.46 -6.15
N ASP A 148 -2.30 19.04 -5.44
CA ASP A 148 -3.67 19.42 -5.76
C ASP A 148 -3.93 20.88 -5.33
N ALA A 149 -4.30 21.75 -6.26
CA ALA A 149 -4.60 23.16 -5.99
C ALA A 149 -5.75 23.37 -4.98
N THR A 150 -6.63 22.38 -4.79
CA THR A 150 -7.78 22.47 -3.88
C THR A 150 -7.47 22.03 -2.45
N ARG A 151 -6.60 21.02 -2.30
CA ARG A 151 -6.26 20.40 -1.00
C ARG A 151 -4.91 20.86 -0.45
N GLY A 152 -4.02 21.35 -1.32
CA GLY A 152 -2.64 21.73 -1.00
C GLY A 152 -1.79 20.54 -0.54
N THR A 153 -0.76 20.83 0.23
CA THR A 153 0.24 19.84 0.68
C THR A 153 -0.29 18.88 1.75
N GLN A 154 0.06 17.61 1.64
CA GLN A 154 -0.43 16.54 2.51
C GLN A 154 0.74 15.72 3.07
N ALA A 155 0.55 15.09 4.23
CA ALA A 155 1.59 14.35 4.97
C ALA A 155 2.27 13.27 4.13
N GLN A 156 1.51 12.56 3.30
CA GLN A 156 2.04 11.52 2.42
C GLN A 156 2.97 12.09 1.35
N THR A 157 2.57 13.19 0.71
CA THR A 157 3.41 13.91 -0.27
C THR A 157 4.73 14.36 0.36
N LEU A 158 4.68 14.86 1.59
CA LEU A 158 5.87 15.30 2.33
C LEU A 158 6.82 14.16 2.68
N SER A 159 6.32 13.03 3.21
CA SER A 159 7.15 11.86 3.53
C SER A 159 7.86 11.30 2.28
N VAL A 160 7.18 11.29 1.12
CA VAL A 160 7.80 10.85 -0.13
C VAL A 160 8.81 11.87 -0.65
N LEU A 161 8.52 13.17 -0.53
CA LEU A 161 9.42 14.24 -0.92
C LEU A 161 10.72 14.22 -0.08
N GLU A 162 10.63 14.02 1.24
CA GLU A 162 11.80 13.86 2.13
C GLU A 162 12.70 12.72 1.62
N LYS A 163 12.11 11.59 1.21
CA LYS A 163 12.85 10.45 0.64
C LYS A 163 13.49 10.79 -0.71
N ALA A 164 12.78 11.51 -1.57
CA ALA A 164 13.29 11.92 -2.88
C ALA A 164 14.47 12.91 -2.76
N LEU A 165 14.39 13.85 -1.81
CA LEU A 165 15.47 14.78 -1.49
C LEU A 165 16.68 14.06 -0.90
N ALA A 166 16.47 13.07 -0.02
CA ALA A 166 17.55 12.24 0.53
C ALA A 166 18.32 11.45 -0.55
N GLN A 167 17.66 11.14 -1.68
CA GLN A 167 18.28 10.49 -2.84
C GLN A 167 18.85 11.46 -3.87
N ASN A 168 18.88 12.77 -3.58
CA ASN A 168 19.39 13.83 -4.46
C ASN A 168 18.69 13.90 -5.84
N LEU A 169 17.41 13.53 -5.91
CA LEU A 169 16.64 13.59 -7.15
C LEU A 169 16.33 15.04 -7.55
N ALA A 170 16.26 15.28 -8.87
CA ALA A 170 15.78 16.56 -9.39
C ALA A 170 14.26 16.67 -9.19
N ILE A 171 13.81 17.62 -8.38
CA ILE A 171 12.38 17.82 -8.09
C ILE A 171 11.80 18.93 -8.97
N ILE A 172 10.71 18.62 -9.67
CA ILE A 172 9.95 19.60 -10.47
C ILE A 172 8.57 19.80 -9.81
N PRO A 173 8.31 20.95 -9.17
CA PRO A 173 7.01 21.23 -8.58
C PRO A 173 5.95 21.58 -9.63
N ALA A 174 4.80 20.91 -9.55
CA ALA A 174 3.64 21.16 -10.40
C ALA A 174 2.35 21.22 -9.57
N ILE A 175 1.55 22.27 -9.76
CA ILE A 175 0.23 22.43 -9.16
C ILE A 175 -0.82 21.96 -10.18
N ASN A 176 -1.60 20.95 -9.81
CA ASN A 176 -2.64 20.34 -10.63
C ASN A 176 -4.04 20.87 -10.29
N LYS A 177 -5.01 20.59 -11.17
CA LYS A 177 -6.43 20.92 -11.03
C LYS A 177 -6.72 22.42 -10.97
N ILE A 178 -5.94 23.22 -11.70
CA ILE A 178 -6.18 24.66 -11.84
C ILE A 178 -7.50 25.01 -12.53
N ASP A 179 -8.16 24.03 -13.16
CA ASP A 179 -9.47 24.16 -13.80
C ASP A 179 -10.64 24.27 -12.80
N LEU A 180 -10.44 23.87 -11.54
CA LEU A 180 -11.48 23.91 -10.52
C LEU A 180 -11.63 25.32 -9.93
N ALA A 181 -12.88 25.79 -9.79
CA ALA A 181 -13.19 27.10 -9.20
C ALA A 181 -12.71 27.24 -7.73
N SER A 182 -12.54 26.11 -7.02
CA SER A 182 -12.02 26.06 -5.66
C SER A 182 -10.49 26.00 -5.58
N ALA A 183 -9.77 26.14 -6.69
CA ALA A 183 -8.31 26.07 -6.74
C ALA A 183 -7.66 27.28 -6.02
N GLN A 184 -6.78 27.01 -5.08
CA GLN A 184 -6.04 28.01 -4.29
C GLN A 184 -4.57 28.05 -4.73
N ILE A 185 -4.33 28.54 -5.95
CA ILE A 185 -3.01 28.49 -6.60
C ILE A 185 -1.95 29.26 -5.78
N GLU A 186 -2.22 30.51 -5.42
CA GLU A 186 -1.28 31.38 -4.70
C GLU A 186 -0.86 30.78 -3.35
N LYS A 187 -1.82 30.21 -2.62
CA LYS A 187 -1.54 29.54 -1.35
C LYS A 187 -0.66 28.32 -1.55
N CYS A 188 -0.98 27.48 -2.54
CA CYS A 188 -0.20 26.28 -2.84
C CYS A 188 1.23 26.62 -3.29
N GLU A 189 1.43 27.69 -4.06
CA GLU A 189 2.78 28.16 -4.42
C GLU A 189 3.60 28.54 -3.19
N GLN A 190 2.99 29.25 -2.23
CA GLN A 190 3.65 29.59 -0.96
C GLN A 190 4.01 28.34 -0.17
N GLU A 191 3.10 27.36 -0.05
CA GLU A 191 3.36 26.08 0.61
C GLU A 191 4.57 25.36 -0.03
N ILE A 192 4.61 25.28 -1.37
CA ILE A 192 5.70 24.64 -2.11
C ILE A 192 7.05 25.32 -1.85
N ARG A 193 7.09 26.66 -1.86
CA ARG A 193 8.33 27.43 -1.62
C ARG A 193 8.89 27.24 -0.22
N GLN A 194 8.06 26.94 0.76
CA GLN A 194 8.49 26.67 2.14
C GLN A 194 9.05 25.26 2.30
N ILE A 195 8.44 24.29 1.62
CA ILE A 195 8.79 22.87 1.74
C ILE A 195 10.03 22.54 0.90
N LEU A 196 10.13 23.11 -0.30
CA LEU A 196 11.23 22.83 -1.22
C LEU A 196 12.40 23.78 -1.00
N PRO A 197 13.66 23.29 -1.06
CA PRO A 197 14.83 24.15 -1.10
C PRO A 197 14.76 25.15 -2.27
N ASP A 198 15.31 26.36 -2.07
CA ASP A 198 15.32 27.48 -3.05
C ASP A 198 15.81 27.11 -4.45
N LYS A 199 16.63 26.05 -4.56
CA LYS A 199 17.10 25.53 -5.84
C LYS A 199 15.95 25.04 -6.73
N PHE A 200 14.93 24.42 -6.14
CA PHE A 200 13.81 23.77 -6.85
C PHE A 200 12.56 24.65 -6.90
N SER A 201 12.44 25.64 -6.01
CA SER A 201 11.25 26.48 -5.87
C SER A 201 11.19 27.70 -6.81
N LYS A 202 12.22 27.92 -7.64
CA LYS A 202 12.33 29.09 -8.56
C LYS A 202 11.23 29.14 -9.62
N LYS A 203 10.78 27.99 -10.11
CA LYS A 203 9.73 27.90 -11.13
C LYS A 203 8.76 26.78 -10.78
N ILE A 204 7.52 27.15 -10.50
CA ILE A 204 6.41 26.24 -10.22
C ILE A 204 5.54 26.18 -11.47
N TYR A 205 5.14 24.97 -11.88
CA TYR A 205 4.35 24.75 -13.08
C TYR A 205 2.86 24.64 -12.73
N HIS A 206 2.01 25.38 -13.44
CA HIS A 206 0.56 25.34 -13.25
C HIS A 206 -0.05 24.49 -14.36
N ILE A 207 -0.68 23.38 -13.99
CA ILE A 207 -1.19 22.42 -14.95
C ILE A 207 -2.63 22.01 -14.62
N SER A 208 -3.37 21.60 -15.64
CA SER A 208 -4.58 20.80 -15.49
C SER A 208 -4.40 19.52 -16.29
N ALA A 209 -4.22 18.39 -15.58
CA ALA A 209 -4.14 17.08 -16.20
C ALA A 209 -5.43 16.72 -16.97
N LYS A 210 -6.57 17.28 -16.54
CA LYS A 210 -7.89 17.04 -17.16
C LYS A 210 -8.02 17.76 -18.50
N THR A 211 -7.63 19.03 -18.60
CA THR A 211 -7.74 19.81 -19.85
C THR A 211 -6.50 19.68 -20.74
N GLY A 212 -5.36 19.28 -20.17
CA GLY A 212 -4.06 19.26 -20.82
C GLY A 212 -3.31 20.60 -20.78
N GLN A 213 -3.88 21.63 -20.16
CA GLN A 213 -3.24 22.93 -20.01
C GLN A 213 -1.94 22.81 -19.19
N GLY A 214 -0.85 23.41 -19.68
CA GLY A 214 0.44 23.46 -18.98
C GLY A 214 1.27 22.16 -19.02
N VAL A 215 0.72 21.05 -19.52
CA VAL A 215 1.41 19.74 -19.54
C VAL A 215 2.59 19.73 -20.53
N LEU A 216 2.46 20.43 -21.67
CA LEU A 216 3.58 20.59 -22.62
C LEU A 216 4.77 21.33 -22.00
N GLU A 217 4.50 22.40 -21.24
CA GLU A 217 5.54 23.14 -20.53
C GLU A 217 6.23 22.28 -19.45
N LEU A 218 5.46 21.39 -18.81
CA LEU A 218 5.99 20.42 -17.86
C LEU A 218 6.91 19.39 -18.54
N ILE A 219 6.55 18.88 -19.72
CA ILE A 219 7.42 17.97 -20.50
C ILE A 219 8.75 18.67 -20.85
N GLN A 220 8.68 19.93 -21.31
CA GLN A 220 9.88 20.72 -21.58
C GLN A 220 10.71 20.94 -20.31
N ALA A 221 10.07 21.15 -19.16
CA ALA A 221 10.75 21.24 -17.87
C ALA A 221 11.48 19.96 -17.51
N ILE A 222 10.85 18.80 -17.70
CA ILE A 222 11.44 17.49 -17.45
C ILE A 222 12.71 17.31 -18.28
N ILE A 223 12.68 17.66 -19.57
CA ILE A 223 13.84 17.54 -20.46
C ILE A 223 15.02 18.41 -20.00
N VAL A 224 14.73 19.63 -19.53
CA VAL A 224 15.74 20.64 -19.16
C VAL A 224 16.28 20.45 -17.74
N GLN A 225 15.42 20.12 -16.78
CA GLN A 225 15.75 20.14 -15.35
C GLN A 225 16.19 18.77 -14.82
N ILE A 226 15.66 17.67 -15.38
CA ILE A 226 16.07 16.33 -14.97
C ILE A 226 17.39 15.99 -15.68
N PRO A 227 18.43 15.55 -14.95
CA PRO A 227 19.69 15.17 -15.56
C PRO A 227 19.53 13.89 -16.40
N SER A 228 20.41 13.70 -17.39
CA SER A 228 20.56 12.39 -18.02
C SER A 228 21.10 11.38 -17.00
N PRO A 229 20.77 10.08 -17.13
CA PRO A 229 21.28 9.05 -16.25
C PRO A 229 22.81 9.05 -16.30
N GLN A 230 23.49 9.13 -15.15
CA GLN A 230 24.95 9.14 -15.10
C GLN A 230 25.50 7.72 -15.19
N VAL A 231 26.35 7.45 -16.19
CA VAL A 231 27.20 6.26 -16.23
C VAL A 231 28.51 6.63 -15.57
N LYS A 232 28.89 5.92 -14.50
CA LYS A 232 30.29 5.92 -14.08
C LYS A 232 31.04 5.07 -15.10
N PRO A 233 31.95 5.64 -15.91
CA PRO A 233 32.77 4.81 -16.77
C PRO A 233 33.57 3.86 -15.87
N SER A 234 33.39 2.56 -16.06
CA SER A 234 34.11 1.53 -15.32
C SER A 234 35.61 1.79 -15.46
N THR A 235 36.26 2.15 -14.36
CA THR A 235 37.72 2.21 -14.30
C THR A 235 38.22 0.77 -14.40
N ARG A 236 38.90 0.45 -15.51
CA ARG A 236 39.47 -0.86 -15.91
C ARG A 236 38.50 -1.79 -16.64
N GLY A 237 38.54 -1.74 -17.98
CA GLY A 237 38.67 -2.91 -18.88
C GLY A 237 37.63 -4.04 -18.89
N ALA A 238 36.66 -4.09 -17.98
CA ALA A 238 35.62 -5.10 -17.97
C ALA A 238 34.26 -4.38 -17.93
N ALA A 239 33.62 -4.26 -19.09
CA ALA A 239 32.25 -3.77 -19.22
C ALA A 239 31.28 -4.82 -18.66
N GLY A 240 31.20 -4.91 -17.33
CA GLY A 240 30.21 -5.74 -16.65
C GLY A 240 28.84 -5.07 -16.70
N LEU A 241 27.81 -5.81 -17.13
CA LEU A 241 26.42 -5.40 -16.96
C LEU A 241 26.14 -5.20 -15.47
N ARG A 242 25.53 -4.07 -15.12
CA ARG A 242 24.91 -3.85 -13.82
C ARG A 242 23.50 -3.34 -14.03
N ALA A 243 22.54 -4.23 -13.85
CA ALA A 243 21.12 -3.91 -13.93
C ALA A 243 20.45 -4.15 -12.58
N LEU A 244 19.69 -3.16 -12.10
CA LEU A 244 18.93 -3.26 -10.85
C LEU A 244 17.53 -3.78 -11.15
N VAL A 245 17.11 -4.82 -10.45
CA VAL A 245 15.73 -5.32 -10.48
C VAL A 245 14.88 -4.45 -9.58
N PHE A 246 13.89 -3.76 -10.13
CA PHE A 246 12.96 -2.96 -9.33
C PHE A 246 11.55 -3.53 -9.28
N ASP A 247 11.18 -4.43 -10.18
CA ASP A 247 9.96 -5.21 -10.05
C ASP A 247 10.06 -6.56 -10.79
N SER A 248 9.16 -7.49 -10.48
CA SER A 248 9.15 -8.81 -11.10
C SER A 248 7.77 -9.46 -10.94
N TYR A 249 7.29 -10.14 -11.97
CA TYR A 249 6.05 -10.92 -11.89
C TYR A 249 6.13 -12.19 -12.73
N TYR A 250 5.21 -13.13 -12.46
CA TYR A 250 5.11 -14.37 -13.20
C TYR A 250 4.06 -14.28 -14.31
N ASP A 251 4.50 -14.46 -15.56
CA ASP A 251 3.63 -14.61 -16.72
C ASP A 251 3.48 -16.10 -17.08
N LYS A 252 2.26 -16.53 -17.43
CA LYS A 252 1.98 -17.94 -17.76
C LYS A 252 2.65 -18.42 -19.05
N HIS A 253 2.88 -17.51 -19.99
CA HIS A 253 3.42 -17.79 -21.32
C HIS A 253 4.91 -17.46 -21.41
N ARG A 254 5.32 -16.35 -20.79
CA ARG A 254 6.70 -15.84 -20.88
C ARG A 254 7.59 -16.29 -19.71
N GLY A 255 7.01 -16.78 -18.61
CA GLY A 255 7.76 -17.10 -17.40
C GLY A 255 7.97 -15.88 -16.51
N VAL A 256 9.10 -15.81 -15.80
CA VAL A 256 9.38 -14.68 -14.89
C VAL A 256 9.86 -13.48 -15.71
N VAL A 257 9.04 -12.43 -15.71
CA VAL A 257 9.34 -11.13 -16.32
C VAL A 257 9.90 -10.22 -15.24
N VAL A 258 11.08 -9.66 -15.49
CA VAL A 258 11.84 -8.85 -14.54
C VAL A 258 11.97 -7.44 -15.08
N TYR A 259 11.56 -6.45 -14.30
CA TYR A 259 11.71 -5.04 -14.66
C TYR A 259 13.05 -4.54 -14.16
N VAL A 260 13.82 -3.99 -15.09
CA VAL A 260 15.22 -3.66 -14.84
C VAL A 260 15.55 -2.24 -15.26
N ARG A 261 16.42 -1.63 -14.47
CA ARG A 261 17.13 -0.40 -14.84
C ARG A 261 18.60 -0.74 -15.05
N ILE A 262 19.14 -0.41 -16.21
CA ILE A 262 20.56 -0.63 -16.49
C ILE A 262 21.34 0.60 -16.03
N PHE A 263 22.24 0.40 -15.06
CA PHE A 263 23.17 1.43 -14.63
C PHE A 263 24.45 1.41 -15.47
N GLU A 264 24.96 0.21 -15.78
CA GLU A 264 26.19 0.03 -16.56
C GLU A 264 26.10 -1.17 -17.49
N GLY A 265 26.85 -1.11 -18.59
CA GLY A 265 26.91 -2.16 -19.60
C GLY A 265 25.71 -2.21 -20.54
N GLU A 266 25.57 -3.33 -21.23
CA GLU A 266 24.44 -3.66 -22.10
C GLU A 266 24.05 -5.13 -21.93
N VAL A 267 22.79 -5.44 -22.18
CA VAL A 267 22.26 -6.81 -22.18
C VAL A 267 21.53 -7.08 -23.49
N LYS A 268 21.80 -8.24 -24.08
CA LYS A 268 21.22 -8.69 -25.35
C LYS A 268 20.37 -9.93 -25.15
N THR A 269 19.50 -10.18 -26.11
CA THR A 269 18.80 -11.47 -26.20
C THR A 269 19.81 -12.61 -26.35
N GLY A 270 19.67 -13.65 -25.53
CA GLY A 270 20.55 -14.82 -25.49
C GLY A 270 21.71 -14.73 -24.49
N ASP A 271 21.97 -13.57 -23.87
CA ASP A 271 23.05 -13.41 -22.90
C ASP A 271 22.81 -14.27 -21.64
N GLN A 272 23.90 -14.83 -21.10
CA GLN A 272 23.87 -15.49 -19.80
C GLN A 272 23.96 -14.44 -18.70
N ILE A 273 22.90 -14.33 -17.92
CA ILE A 273 22.77 -13.40 -16.82
C ILE A 273 22.83 -14.14 -15.48
N LYS A 274 23.35 -13.46 -14.47
CA LYS A 274 23.48 -13.96 -13.10
C LYS A 274 22.83 -12.99 -12.13
N PHE A 275 21.97 -13.50 -11.28
CA PHE A 275 21.37 -12.80 -10.15
C PHE A 275 22.31 -12.91 -8.94
N LEU A 276 22.78 -11.79 -8.40
CA LEU A 276 23.79 -11.82 -7.34
C LEU A 276 23.25 -12.29 -5.99
N ALA A 277 22.03 -11.90 -5.60
CA ALA A 277 21.46 -12.25 -4.31
C ALA A 277 20.96 -13.69 -4.23
N SER A 278 20.44 -14.23 -5.34
CA SER A 278 19.99 -15.64 -5.42
C SER A 278 21.08 -16.60 -5.93
N ASN A 279 22.18 -16.06 -6.47
CA ASN A 279 23.27 -16.79 -7.13
C ASN A 279 22.79 -17.70 -8.27
N GLN A 280 21.64 -17.39 -8.88
CA GLN A 280 21.08 -18.14 -10.01
C GLN A 280 21.63 -17.60 -11.33
N ILE A 281 21.92 -18.51 -12.26
CA ILE A 281 22.35 -18.19 -13.63
C ILE A 281 21.23 -18.62 -14.57
N ASP A 282 20.85 -17.73 -15.47
CA ASP A 282 19.84 -18.01 -16.49
C ASP A 282 20.17 -17.27 -17.79
N LYS A 283 19.38 -17.47 -18.84
CA LYS A 283 19.47 -16.75 -20.11
C LYS A 283 18.41 -15.67 -20.20
N ALA A 284 18.78 -14.50 -20.72
CA ALA A 284 17.82 -13.49 -21.15
C ALA A 284 17.16 -13.95 -22.46
N LEU A 285 15.94 -14.46 -22.39
CA LEU A 285 15.20 -14.95 -23.56
C LEU A 285 14.76 -13.79 -24.46
N GLU A 286 14.26 -12.73 -23.82
CA GLU A 286 13.71 -11.55 -24.48
C GLU A 286 14.11 -10.33 -23.65
N VAL A 287 14.47 -9.25 -24.33
CA VAL A 287 14.73 -7.94 -23.72
C VAL A 287 13.89 -6.90 -24.44
N GLY A 288 13.42 -5.89 -23.73
CA GLY A 288 12.55 -4.88 -24.35
C GLY A 288 12.19 -3.73 -23.44
N PHE A 289 11.28 -2.88 -23.92
CA PHE A 289 10.76 -1.74 -23.18
C PHE A 289 9.23 -1.64 -23.32
N PHE A 290 8.65 -0.75 -22.54
CA PHE A 290 7.20 -0.57 -22.45
C PHE A 290 6.79 0.64 -23.28
N SER A 291 5.92 0.48 -24.29
CA SER A 291 5.36 1.65 -24.99
C SER A 291 4.06 1.32 -25.73
N PRO A 292 2.90 1.55 -25.11
CA PRO A 292 2.58 1.23 -23.71
C PRO A 292 2.59 -0.29 -23.44
N ASP A 293 2.46 -1.11 -24.48
CA ASP A 293 2.58 -2.57 -24.43
C ASP A 293 4.05 -3.03 -24.50
N PHE A 294 4.28 -4.32 -24.27
CA PHE A 294 5.60 -4.95 -24.39
C PHE A 294 6.13 -4.83 -25.83
N SER A 295 7.19 -4.06 -25.99
CA SER A 295 7.91 -3.91 -27.26
C SER A 295 9.27 -4.60 -27.15
N CYS A 296 9.51 -5.62 -27.97
CA CYS A 296 10.79 -6.33 -28.00
C CYS A 296 11.88 -5.44 -28.60
N GLN A 297 13.09 -5.49 -28.03
CA GLN A 297 14.28 -4.81 -28.55
C GLN A 297 15.46 -5.78 -28.58
N GLU A 298 16.44 -5.57 -29.45
CA GLU A 298 17.60 -6.47 -29.52
C GLU A 298 18.53 -6.35 -28.31
N LYS A 299 18.61 -5.14 -27.73
CA LYS A 299 19.49 -4.83 -26.61
C LYS A 299 18.94 -3.70 -25.76
N LEU A 300 19.25 -3.74 -24.48
CA LEU A 300 19.06 -2.63 -23.55
C LEU A 300 20.43 -2.09 -23.13
N GLN A 301 20.56 -0.77 -23.08
CA GLN A 301 21.82 -0.08 -22.78
C GLN A 301 21.76 0.69 -21.46
N ALA A 302 22.93 1.08 -20.95
CA ALA A 302 23.05 1.89 -19.75
C ALA A 302 22.19 3.16 -19.81
N GLY A 303 21.44 3.40 -18.74
CA GLY A 303 20.46 4.48 -18.60
C GLY A 303 19.03 4.11 -19.01
N GLU A 304 18.83 3.01 -19.76
CA GLU A 304 17.50 2.57 -20.17
C GLU A 304 16.78 1.78 -19.06
N ILE A 305 15.47 2.01 -18.98
CA ILE A 305 14.52 1.18 -18.23
C ILE A 305 13.81 0.24 -19.23
N GLY A 306 13.65 -1.02 -18.83
CA GLY A 306 13.04 -2.05 -19.65
C GLY A 306 12.69 -3.30 -18.87
N TYR A 307 12.45 -4.40 -19.59
CA TYR A 307 12.19 -5.72 -19.01
C TYR A 307 13.11 -6.78 -19.61
N LEU A 308 13.30 -7.84 -18.83
CA LEU A 308 13.97 -9.08 -19.22
C LEU A 308 13.02 -10.25 -18.96
N VAL A 309 12.90 -11.14 -19.93
CA VAL A 309 12.19 -12.41 -19.76
C VAL A 309 13.21 -13.51 -19.48
N THR A 310 12.96 -14.26 -18.42
CA THR A 310 13.83 -15.36 -17.96
C THR A 310 13.06 -16.68 -17.92
N ASN A 311 13.79 -17.80 -17.90
CA ASN A 311 13.19 -19.13 -17.78
C ASN A 311 13.11 -19.60 -16.31
N LEU A 312 13.25 -18.66 -15.36
CA LEU A 312 13.12 -18.95 -13.95
C LEU A 312 11.70 -19.48 -13.66
N LYS A 313 11.63 -20.52 -12.83
CA LYS A 313 10.35 -21.13 -12.44
C LYS A 313 9.67 -20.41 -11.28
N ARG A 314 10.42 -19.59 -10.54
CA ARG A 314 9.96 -18.91 -9.33
C ARG A 314 10.44 -17.45 -9.32
N VAL A 315 9.53 -16.53 -9.01
CA VAL A 315 9.82 -15.10 -8.88
C VAL A 315 10.76 -14.82 -7.71
N GLU A 316 10.76 -15.68 -6.69
CA GLU A 316 11.67 -15.62 -5.52
C GLU A 316 13.17 -15.64 -5.86
N TRP A 317 13.52 -16.10 -7.06
CA TRP A 317 14.90 -16.14 -7.57
C TRP A 317 15.30 -14.83 -8.25
N ALA A 318 14.34 -14.08 -8.81
CA ALA A 318 14.52 -12.74 -9.35
C ALA A 318 14.05 -11.71 -8.32
N ARG A 319 14.78 -11.61 -7.21
CA ARG A 319 14.35 -10.77 -6.08
C ARG A 319 14.37 -9.30 -6.48
N VAL A 320 13.35 -8.58 -6.05
CA VAL A 320 13.33 -7.12 -6.13
C VAL A 320 14.47 -6.55 -5.28
N GLY A 321 15.30 -5.73 -5.90
CA GLY A 321 16.51 -5.16 -5.30
C GLY A 321 17.77 -5.96 -5.57
N ASP A 322 17.66 -7.08 -6.29
CA ASP A 322 18.80 -7.82 -6.77
C ASP A 322 19.50 -7.07 -7.91
N THR A 323 20.78 -7.35 -8.08
CA THR A 323 21.60 -6.87 -9.19
C THR A 323 21.86 -8.01 -10.16
N ILE A 324 21.52 -7.78 -11.42
CA ILE A 324 21.82 -8.66 -12.54
C ILE A 324 23.15 -8.26 -13.16
N VAL A 325 24.02 -9.25 -13.33
CA VAL A 325 25.32 -9.12 -14.00
C VAL A 325 25.45 -10.16 -15.10
N LEU A 326 26.43 -10.01 -15.99
CA LEU A 326 26.76 -11.07 -16.96
C LEU A 326 27.44 -12.24 -16.24
N ALA A 327 27.11 -13.48 -16.61
CA ALA A 327 27.73 -14.66 -16.00
C ALA A 327 29.26 -14.68 -16.17
N CYS A 328 29.76 -14.08 -17.26
CA CYS A 328 31.18 -13.97 -17.56
C CYS A 328 31.92 -12.89 -16.74
N SER A 329 31.20 -11.99 -16.05
CA SER A 329 31.84 -10.94 -15.25
C SER A 329 32.15 -11.44 -13.84
N GLU A 330 33.43 -11.64 -13.53
CA GLU A 330 33.91 -11.91 -12.18
C GLU A 330 34.02 -10.60 -11.36
N ASN A 331 33.61 -10.63 -10.09
CA ASN A 331 33.78 -9.55 -9.09
C ASN A 331 33.03 -8.22 -9.33
N SER A 332 31.77 -8.27 -9.76
CA SER A 332 30.90 -7.09 -9.72
C SER A 332 30.25 -6.93 -8.33
N ALA A 333 30.46 -5.78 -7.68
CA ALA A 333 29.78 -5.46 -6.42
C ALA A 333 28.27 -5.26 -6.68
N PRO A 334 27.38 -5.77 -5.79
CA PRO A 334 25.95 -5.51 -5.91
C PRO A 334 25.70 -4.01 -5.80
N LEU A 335 24.70 -3.53 -6.56
CA LEU A 335 24.15 -2.19 -6.32
C LEU A 335 23.48 -2.17 -4.94
N ASP A 336 23.34 -0.98 -4.36
CA ASP A 336 22.60 -0.81 -3.12
C ASP A 336 21.14 -1.27 -3.32
N GLY A 337 20.88 -2.52 -2.97
CA GLY A 337 19.62 -3.20 -3.18
C GLY A 337 18.56 -2.79 -2.17
N TYR A 338 17.31 -3.18 -2.45
CA TYR A 338 16.20 -2.90 -1.55
C TYR A 338 16.16 -3.88 -0.38
N LYS A 339 15.75 -3.39 0.79
CA LYS A 339 15.38 -4.26 1.90
C LYS A 339 14.09 -4.99 1.55
N LYS A 340 14.00 -6.28 1.92
CA LYS A 340 12.76 -7.05 1.76
C LYS A 340 11.61 -6.33 2.49
N PRO A 341 10.44 -6.13 1.86
CA PRO A 341 9.27 -5.61 2.55
C PRO A 341 8.95 -6.52 3.73
N GLN A 342 8.78 -5.94 4.92
CA GLN A 342 8.39 -6.67 6.11
C GLN A 342 6.88 -6.51 6.33
N PRO A 343 6.10 -7.60 6.32
CA PRO A 343 4.68 -7.52 6.64
C PRO A 343 4.49 -7.09 8.09
N MET A 344 3.57 -6.15 8.31
CA MET A 344 3.29 -5.57 9.62
C MET A 344 1.95 -6.03 10.20
N VAL A 345 1.04 -6.45 9.32
CA VAL A 345 -0.32 -6.85 9.67
C VAL A 345 -0.49 -8.32 9.30
N PHE A 346 -0.98 -9.11 10.25
CA PHE A 346 -1.26 -10.53 10.05
C PHE A 346 -2.73 -10.79 10.28
N ALA A 347 -3.33 -11.58 9.40
CA ALA A 347 -4.71 -12.00 9.55
C ALA A 347 -4.85 -13.45 9.09
N SER A 348 -5.66 -14.23 9.80
CA SER A 348 -5.92 -15.62 9.42
C SER A 348 -7.18 -15.66 8.57
N ILE A 349 -7.04 -16.23 7.37
CA ILE A 349 -8.11 -16.38 6.38
C ILE A 349 -8.51 -17.85 6.25
N PHE A 350 -9.81 -18.07 6.25
CA PHE A 350 -10.44 -19.38 6.19
C PHE A 350 -11.50 -19.38 5.08
N PRO A 351 -11.64 -20.47 4.32
CA PRO A 351 -12.73 -20.58 3.38
C PRO A 351 -14.06 -20.73 4.14
N PHE A 352 -15.15 -20.22 3.58
CA PHE A 352 -16.49 -20.41 4.17
C PHE A 352 -16.87 -21.91 4.21
N SER A 353 -16.50 -22.66 3.17
CA SER A 353 -16.66 -24.11 3.08
C SER A 353 -15.30 -24.80 3.12
N SER A 354 -15.20 -25.88 3.91
CA SER A 354 -13.97 -26.69 3.97
C SER A 354 -13.60 -27.33 2.62
N ALA A 355 -14.57 -27.50 1.72
CA ALA A 355 -14.35 -28.00 0.37
C ALA A 355 -13.50 -27.04 -0.49
N ASP A 356 -13.50 -25.74 -0.19
CA ASP A 356 -12.80 -24.72 -0.98
C ASP A 356 -11.35 -24.53 -0.55
N TYR A 357 -10.90 -25.22 0.50
CA TYR A 357 -9.51 -25.13 0.98
C TYR A 357 -8.44 -25.40 -0.11
N PRO A 358 -8.58 -26.42 -0.99
CA PRO A 358 -7.63 -26.64 -2.07
C PRO A 358 -7.60 -25.49 -3.08
N LEU A 359 -8.75 -24.85 -3.34
CA LEU A 359 -8.85 -23.69 -4.22
C LEU A 359 -8.20 -22.47 -3.57
N LEU A 360 -8.47 -22.24 -2.28
CA LEU A 360 -7.84 -21.19 -1.48
C LEU A 360 -6.31 -21.31 -1.50
N LYS A 361 -5.79 -22.51 -1.26
CA LYS A 361 -4.33 -22.78 -1.31
C LYS A 361 -3.73 -22.40 -2.66
N LYS A 362 -4.31 -22.89 -3.76
CA LYS A 362 -3.83 -22.58 -5.12
C LYS A 362 -3.91 -21.09 -5.44
N SER A 363 -4.97 -20.42 -4.99
CA SER A 363 -5.21 -19.00 -5.26
C SER A 363 -4.21 -18.12 -4.52
N ILE A 364 -3.96 -18.42 -3.24
CA ILE A 364 -2.96 -17.75 -2.41
C ILE A 364 -1.55 -17.95 -2.95
N GLU A 365 -1.19 -19.20 -3.32
CA GLU A 365 0.11 -19.50 -3.95
C GLU A 365 0.29 -18.67 -5.23
N LYS A 366 -0.74 -18.57 -6.07
CA LYS A 366 -0.72 -17.76 -7.29
C LYS A 366 -0.58 -16.26 -7.00
N LEU A 367 -1.23 -15.73 -5.96
CA LEU A 367 -1.07 -14.33 -5.57
C LEU A 367 0.33 -14.04 -5.03
N SER A 368 0.89 -14.94 -4.21
CA SER A 368 2.23 -14.80 -3.66
C SER A 368 3.34 -14.84 -4.70
N LEU A 369 3.10 -15.46 -5.88
CA LEU A 369 4.06 -15.39 -6.99
C LEU A 369 4.19 -13.97 -7.55
N ASN A 370 3.11 -13.17 -7.47
CA ASN A 370 3.05 -11.83 -8.05
C ASN A 370 3.28 -10.70 -7.03
N ASP A 371 3.25 -11.02 -5.73
CA ASP A 371 3.43 -10.07 -4.64
C ASP A 371 4.53 -10.54 -3.69
N SER A 372 5.68 -9.84 -3.76
CA SER A 372 6.86 -10.14 -2.94
C SER A 372 6.73 -9.74 -1.46
N SER A 373 5.68 -8.99 -1.11
CA SER A 373 5.41 -8.54 0.27
C SER A 373 4.54 -9.51 1.07
N PHE A 374 4.00 -10.54 0.41
CA PHE A 374 3.13 -11.54 1.01
C PHE A 374 3.91 -12.55 1.86
N GLU A 375 3.44 -12.84 3.08
CA GLU A 375 3.89 -14.00 3.86
C GLU A 375 2.72 -14.94 4.10
N ILE A 376 2.92 -16.24 3.88
CA ILE A 376 1.88 -17.25 4.04
C ILE A 376 2.36 -18.31 5.01
N ASN A 377 1.55 -18.59 6.03
CA ASN A 377 1.75 -19.74 6.91
C ASN A 377 0.46 -20.56 6.96
N PRO A 378 0.51 -21.90 6.93
CA PRO A 378 -0.69 -22.70 7.16
C PRO A 378 -1.17 -22.49 8.59
N ASP A 379 -2.47 -22.32 8.77
CA ASP A 379 -3.10 -22.18 10.08
C ASP A 379 -4.28 -23.14 10.22
N HIS A 380 -4.59 -23.53 11.46
CA HIS A 380 -5.67 -24.46 11.75
C HIS A 380 -6.46 -24.01 12.97
N SER A 381 -7.69 -23.57 12.73
CA SER A 381 -8.63 -23.21 13.78
C SER A 381 -9.49 -24.42 14.17
N PRO A 382 -9.72 -24.66 15.47
CA PRO A 382 -10.61 -25.75 15.91
C PRO A 382 -12.08 -25.54 15.50
N VAL A 383 -12.48 -24.31 15.15
CA VAL A 383 -13.87 -23.97 14.77
C VAL A 383 -14.01 -23.76 13.26
N LEU A 384 -13.07 -23.07 12.63
CA LEU A 384 -13.12 -22.76 11.19
C LEU A 384 -12.40 -23.80 10.31
N GLY A 385 -11.64 -24.72 10.91
CA GLY A 385 -10.86 -25.72 10.19
C GLY A 385 -9.55 -25.17 9.64
N ALA A 386 -9.12 -25.72 8.50
CA ALA A 386 -7.86 -25.37 7.86
C ALA A 386 -7.96 -24.02 7.11
N GLY A 387 -6.95 -23.18 7.29
CA GLY A 387 -6.83 -21.88 6.64
C GLY A 387 -5.38 -21.49 6.44
N PHE A 388 -5.16 -20.20 6.21
CA PHE A 388 -3.83 -19.62 6.06
C PHE A 388 -3.75 -18.33 6.85
N GLU A 389 -2.66 -18.15 7.58
CA GLU A 389 -2.26 -16.85 8.08
C GLU A 389 -1.54 -16.10 6.95
N ILE A 390 -2.04 -14.91 6.64
CA ILE A 390 -1.48 -14.00 5.65
C ILE A 390 -0.86 -12.79 6.34
N GLY A 391 0.39 -12.49 5.98
CA GLY A 391 1.11 -11.29 6.36
C GLY A 391 1.11 -10.29 5.22
N VAL A 392 0.66 -9.07 5.50
CA VAL A 392 0.59 -7.96 4.53
C VAL A 392 1.17 -6.67 5.10
N LEU A 393 1.37 -5.68 4.23
CA LEU A 393 1.99 -4.40 4.57
C LEU A 393 1.10 -3.51 5.45
N GLY A 394 -0.22 -3.58 5.25
CA GLY A 394 -1.20 -2.74 5.93
C GLY A 394 -2.64 -3.17 5.63
N LEU A 395 -3.62 -2.39 6.10
CA LEU A 395 -5.04 -2.70 5.97
C LEU A 395 -5.55 -2.59 4.52
N LEU A 396 -5.11 -1.57 3.78
CA LEU A 396 -5.55 -1.43 2.39
C LEU A 396 -5.02 -2.59 1.56
N HIS A 397 -3.77 -2.99 1.81
CA HIS A 397 -3.20 -4.16 1.15
C HIS A 397 -4.00 -5.43 1.52
N LEU A 398 -4.40 -5.60 2.78
CA LEU A 398 -5.27 -6.71 3.20
C LEU A 398 -6.60 -6.73 2.44
N GLU A 399 -7.27 -5.59 2.35
CA GLU A 399 -8.54 -5.44 1.62
C GLU A 399 -8.40 -5.80 0.14
N ILE A 400 -7.35 -5.31 -0.52
CA ILE A 400 -7.07 -5.61 -1.92
C ILE A 400 -6.88 -7.13 -2.10
N VAL A 401 -6.11 -7.78 -1.23
CA VAL A 401 -5.91 -9.24 -1.29
C VAL A 401 -7.22 -9.99 -1.15
N LEU A 402 -8.06 -9.61 -0.19
CA LEU A 402 -9.37 -10.23 0.03
C LEU A 402 -10.30 -10.04 -1.16
N GLU A 403 -10.37 -8.82 -1.72
CA GLU A 403 -11.20 -8.52 -2.89
C GLU A 403 -10.70 -9.28 -4.13
N ARG A 404 -9.38 -9.41 -4.32
CA ARG A 404 -8.82 -10.24 -5.40
C ARG A 404 -9.17 -11.71 -5.24
N LEU A 405 -9.06 -12.26 -4.04
CA LEU A 405 -9.47 -13.64 -3.77
C LEU A 405 -10.96 -13.86 -4.06
N HIS A 406 -11.80 -12.88 -3.70
CA HIS A 406 -13.23 -12.97 -3.97
C HIS A 406 -13.56 -12.84 -5.46
N ARG A 407 -13.01 -11.84 -6.15
CA ARG A 407 -13.37 -11.53 -7.55
C ARG A 407 -12.66 -12.43 -8.57
N GLU A 408 -11.36 -12.67 -8.41
CA GLU A 408 -10.59 -13.44 -9.39
C GLU A 408 -10.78 -14.95 -9.26
N PHE A 409 -11.11 -15.44 -8.07
CA PHE A 409 -11.17 -16.86 -7.75
C PHE A 409 -12.53 -17.33 -7.23
N ASP A 410 -13.53 -16.43 -7.13
CA ASP A 410 -14.88 -16.71 -6.60
C ASP A 410 -14.86 -17.36 -5.20
N LEU A 411 -13.91 -16.93 -4.36
CA LEU A 411 -13.75 -17.46 -3.01
C LEU A 411 -14.48 -16.59 -2.00
N ASN A 412 -15.39 -17.22 -1.24
CA ASN A 412 -15.97 -16.60 -0.06
C ASN A 412 -15.08 -16.90 1.15
N ILE A 413 -14.40 -15.87 1.63
CA ILE A 413 -13.39 -15.97 2.69
C ILE A 413 -13.88 -15.30 3.95
N VAL A 414 -13.46 -15.88 5.06
CA VAL A 414 -13.67 -15.41 6.42
C VAL A 414 -12.32 -15.04 6.98
N MET A 415 -12.21 -13.88 7.61
CA MET A 415 -10.95 -13.40 8.17
C MET A 415 -11.09 -13.13 9.66
N THR A 416 -10.08 -13.51 10.45
CA THR A 416 -9.98 -13.11 11.85
C THR A 416 -9.68 -11.62 12.01
N THR A 417 -9.83 -11.08 13.22
CA THR A 417 -9.35 -9.73 13.52
C THR A 417 -7.85 -9.60 13.19
N PRO A 418 -7.43 -8.63 12.36
CA PRO A 418 -6.03 -8.42 12.04
C PRO A 418 -5.22 -8.06 13.29
N SER A 419 -4.04 -8.65 13.45
CA SER A 419 -3.14 -8.41 14.58
C SER A 419 -1.69 -8.24 14.12
N PRO A 420 -0.89 -7.44 14.83
CA PRO A 420 0.54 -7.34 14.56
C PRO A 420 1.30 -8.53 15.17
N ARG A 421 2.57 -8.69 14.75
CA ARG A 421 3.52 -9.61 15.43
C ARG A 421 3.88 -9.09 16.81
N LEU A 422 3.86 -9.99 17.80
CA LEU A 422 4.26 -9.68 19.16
C LEU A 422 5.55 -10.38 19.52
N ARG A 423 6.39 -9.70 20.30
CA ARG A 423 7.55 -10.31 20.96
C ARG A 423 7.22 -10.49 22.43
N ILE A 424 7.37 -11.70 22.94
CA ILE A 424 7.20 -11.99 24.36
C ILE A 424 8.52 -12.41 24.96
N LYS A 425 8.76 -11.96 26.18
CA LYS A 425 9.83 -12.46 27.03
C LYS A 425 9.20 -13.34 28.10
N LEU A 426 9.67 -14.58 28.19
CA LEU A 426 9.24 -15.53 29.19
C LEU A 426 10.05 -15.35 30.47
N LYS A 427 9.53 -15.81 31.61
CA LYS A 427 10.25 -15.76 32.90
C LYS A 427 11.57 -16.53 32.91
N ASN A 428 11.72 -17.52 32.01
CA ASN A 428 12.96 -18.25 31.81
C ASN A 428 14.02 -17.46 30.98
N GLY A 429 13.71 -16.22 30.58
CA GLY A 429 14.57 -15.34 29.79
C GLY A 429 14.52 -15.58 28.28
N LEU A 430 13.80 -16.60 27.80
CA LEU A 430 13.64 -16.85 26.36
C LEU A 430 12.72 -15.81 25.73
N GLU A 431 13.17 -15.24 24.61
CA GLU A 431 12.35 -14.39 23.76
C GLU A 431 11.69 -15.24 22.68
N LYS A 432 10.38 -15.08 22.51
CA LYS A 432 9.59 -15.77 21.49
C LYS A 432 8.77 -14.78 20.70
N GLU A 433 8.80 -14.92 19.38
CA GLU A 433 7.87 -14.22 18.51
C GLU A 433 6.58 -15.02 18.40
N VAL A 434 5.44 -14.35 18.66
CA VAL A 434 4.12 -14.96 18.61
C VAL A 434 3.28 -14.22 17.57
N LYS A 435 2.68 -14.99 16.66
CA LYS A 435 1.94 -14.44 15.52
C LYS A 435 0.43 -14.30 15.83
N GLY A 436 -0.14 -15.18 16.65
CA GLY A 436 -1.56 -15.16 17.03
C GLY A 436 -1.81 -15.20 18.55
N VAL A 437 -2.92 -14.59 19.00
CA VAL A 437 -3.26 -14.47 20.43
C VAL A 437 -3.50 -15.83 21.09
N TRP A 438 -4.05 -16.80 20.36
CA TRP A 438 -4.29 -18.15 20.89
C TRP A 438 -2.99 -18.95 21.12
N GLN A 439 -1.89 -18.58 20.46
CA GLN A 439 -0.58 -19.21 20.65
C GLN A 439 0.19 -18.62 21.85
N LEU A 440 -0.36 -17.58 22.48
CA LEU A 440 0.24 -17.01 23.67
C LEU A 440 0.14 -17.99 24.84
N PRO A 441 1.28 -18.29 25.51
CA PRO A 441 1.29 -19.11 26.71
C PRO A 441 0.50 -18.42 27.83
N ASP A 442 0.28 -19.15 28.93
CA ASP A 442 -0.43 -18.60 30.07
C ASP A 442 0.30 -17.38 30.64
N GLN A 443 -0.46 -16.40 31.13
CA GLN A 443 0.07 -15.15 31.68
C GLN A 443 1.09 -15.39 32.82
N SER A 444 1.03 -16.54 33.50
CA SER A 444 1.96 -16.94 34.54
C SER A 444 3.39 -17.14 34.04
N GLU A 445 3.57 -17.49 32.76
CA GLU A 445 4.87 -17.76 32.14
C GLU A 445 5.51 -16.51 31.52
N ILE A 446 4.70 -15.49 31.22
CA ILE A 446 5.10 -14.26 30.54
C ILE A 446 5.67 -13.27 31.55
N SER A 447 6.83 -12.68 31.24
CA SER A 447 7.38 -11.55 31.99
C SER A 447 7.03 -10.22 31.35
N GLU A 448 7.25 -10.10 30.04
CA GLU A 448 7.07 -8.84 29.30
C GLU A 448 6.51 -9.10 27.90
N ILE A 449 5.62 -8.22 27.44
CA ILE A 449 5.06 -8.23 26.09
C ILE A 449 5.50 -6.97 25.37
N PHE A 450 6.00 -7.13 24.16
CA PHE A 450 6.44 -6.05 23.29
C PHE A 450 5.53 -5.96 22.06
N GLU A 451 4.88 -4.81 21.92
CA GLU A 451 4.10 -4.46 20.73
C GLU A 451 4.99 -3.70 19.73
N PRO A 452 4.74 -3.83 18.42
CA PRO A 452 5.36 -2.97 17.43
C PRO A 452 4.67 -1.61 17.42
N TYR A 453 5.48 -0.57 17.36
CA TYR A 453 5.05 0.82 17.33
C TYR A 453 5.32 1.46 15.97
N LEU A 454 4.49 2.44 15.64
CA LEU A 454 4.63 3.32 14.49
C LEU A 454 4.87 4.74 14.98
N ARG A 455 5.76 5.44 14.29
CA ARG A 455 5.80 6.89 14.29
C ARG A 455 4.79 7.38 13.25
N ILE A 456 3.72 8.01 13.71
CA ILE A 456 2.70 8.60 12.86
C ILE A 456 2.95 10.10 12.75
N LYS A 457 2.85 10.65 11.53
CA LYS A 457 2.79 12.09 11.27
C LYS A 457 1.38 12.43 10.79
N ILE A 458 0.72 13.35 11.49
CA ILE A 458 -0.61 13.86 11.14
C ILE A 458 -0.48 15.33 10.76
N ILE A 459 -0.96 15.69 9.57
CA ILE A 459 -1.04 17.10 9.15
C ILE A 459 -2.50 17.49 9.03
N SER A 460 -2.89 18.55 9.71
CA SER A 460 -4.25 19.06 9.76
C SER A 460 -4.27 20.58 9.93
N PRO A 461 -5.34 21.27 9.49
CA PRO A 461 -5.63 22.64 9.94
C PRO A 461 -5.76 22.71 11.47
N PRO A 462 -5.43 23.87 12.09
CA PRO A 462 -5.44 24.06 13.54
C PRO A 462 -6.83 23.88 14.17
N ASP A 463 -7.90 24.14 13.41
CA ASP A 463 -9.29 24.06 13.88
C ASP A 463 -9.68 22.67 14.40
N TYR A 464 -9.04 21.61 13.90
CA TYR A 464 -9.36 20.22 14.23
C TYR A 464 -8.46 19.63 15.32
N LEU A 465 -7.44 20.37 15.79
CA LEU A 465 -6.42 19.85 16.69
C LEU A 465 -7.00 19.28 17.98
N GLY A 466 -7.94 19.96 18.62
CA GLY A 466 -8.53 19.49 19.89
C GLY A 466 -9.18 18.10 19.75
N LYS A 467 -9.83 17.82 18.61
CA LYS A 467 -10.43 16.51 18.32
C LYS A 467 -9.36 15.46 18.04
N ILE A 468 -8.30 15.82 17.31
CA ILE A 468 -7.18 14.92 16.96
C ILE A 468 -6.39 14.54 18.21
N PHE A 469 -6.09 15.50 19.10
CA PHE A 469 -5.44 15.22 20.38
C PHE A 469 -6.24 14.21 21.21
N LYS A 470 -7.56 14.41 21.32
CA LYS A 470 -8.45 13.49 22.04
C LYS A 470 -8.45 12.08 21.43
N LEU A 471 -8.47 11.98 20.10
CA LEU A 471 -8.39 10.71 19.39
C LEU A 471 -7.06 10.00 19.70
N CYS A 472 -5.93 10.70 19.53
CA CYS A 472 -4.59 10.16 19.77
C CYS A 472 -4.40 9.72 21.23
N GLN A 473 -4.89 10.51 22.18
CA GLN A 473 -4.85 10.17 23.61
C GLN A 473 -5.67 8.91 23.92
N THR A 474 -6.88 8.79 23.36
CA THR A 474 -7.72 7.60 23.51
C THR A 474 -7.05 6.35 22.93
N ARG A 475 -6.12 6.52 22.00
CA ARG A 475 -5.43 5.46 21.25
C ARG A 475 -4.01 5.19 21.74
N ARG A 476 -3.67 5.59 22.98
CA ARG A 476 -2.35 5.37 23.61
C ARG A 476 -1.18 5.98 22.82
N ALA A 477 -1.44 6.97 21.98
CA ALA A 477 -0.39 7.64 21.21
C ALA A 477 0.34 8.67 22.08
N LYS A 478 1.67 8.59 22.10
CA LYS A 478 2.55 9.53 22.82
C LYS A 478 3.00 10.62 21.86
N LEU A 479 2.79 11.89 22.20
CA LEU A 479 3.26 13.01 21.38
C LEU A 479 4.78 13.10 21.45
N GLU A 480 5.45 13.09 20.29
CA GLU A 480 6.89 13.33 20.17
C GLU A 480 7.16 14.79 19.82
N GLU A 481 6.49 15.31 18.78
CA GLU A 481 6.75 16.65 18.26
C GLU A 481 5.44 17.31 17.80
N ASN A 482 5.37 18.63 17.97
CA ASN A 482 4.29 19.47 17.45
C ASN A 482 4.93 20.66 16.73
N LYS A 483 4.72 20.75 15.42
CA LYS A 483 5.31 21.77 14.56
C LYS A 483 4.22 22.53 13.82
N TYR A 484 4.17 23.84 14.03
CA TYR A 484 3.34 24.73 13.24
C TYR A 484 4.01 24.96 11.89
N LEU A 485 3.27 24.70 10.81
CA LEU A 485 3.70 25.01 9.46
C LEU A 485 3.16 26.40 9.10
N ASP A 486 4.00 27.25 8.53
CA ASP A 486 3.65 28.62 8.13
C ASP A 486 2.51 28.68 7.09
N SER A 487 2.16 27.55 6.49
CA SER A 487 0.98 27.32 5.64
C SER A 487 -0.37 27.42 6.36
N GLY A 488 -0.38 27.68 7.67
CA GLY A 488 -1.59 27.62 8.50
C GLY A 488 -2.06 26.18 8.77
N ARG A 489 -1.14 25.22 8.74
CA ARG A 489 -1.38 23.80 9.10
C ARG A 489 -0.46 23.43 10.26
N VAL A 490 -0.79 22.34 10.93
CA VAL A 490 0.01 21.81 12.04
C VAL A 490 0.38 20.38 11.75
N GLU A 491 1.65 20.07 11.92
CA GLU A 491 2.21 18.73 11.87
C GLU A 491 2.39 18.20 13.30
N LEU A 492 1.77 17.04 13.57
CA LEU A 492 1.87 16.34 14.83
C LEU A 492 2.55 14.99 14.61
N SER A 493 3.64 14.76 15.34
CA SER A 493 4.34 13.48 15.37
C SER A 493 3.98 12.72 16.64
N TYR A 494 3.44 11.52 16.51
CA TYR A 494 3.17 10.63 17.64
C TYR A 494 3.83 9.27 17.47
N LEU A 495 4.12 8.64 18.60
CA LEU A 495 4.51 7.25 18.72
C LEU A 495 3.32 6.44 19.24
N THR A 496 2.84 5.48 18.45
CA THR A 496 1.60 4.72 18.74
C THR A 496 1.73 3.23 18.41
N PRO A 497 1.08 2.31 19.15
CA PRO A 497 1.03 0.89 18.80
C PRO A 497 0.30 0.64 17.48
N ILE A 498 0.78 -0.31 16.67
CA ILE A 498 0.11 -0.73 15.42
C ILE A 498 -1.36 -1.14 15.69
N THR A 499 -1.60 -1.89 16.77
CA THR A 499 -2.93 -2.40 17.15
C THR A 499 -4.00 -1.30 17.22
N GLU A 500 -3.63 -0.10 17.69
CA GLU A 500 -4.58 1.02 17.82
C GLU A 500 -4.83 1.73 16.48
N ILE A 501 -3.87 1.69 15.55
CA ILE A 501 -4.04 2.17 14.17
C ILE A 501 -4.96 1.23 13.38
N LEU A 502 -4.79 -0.09 13.54
CA LEU A 502 -5.63 -1.09 12.88
C LEU A 502 -7.10 -1.02 13.29
N ALA A 503 -7.40 -0.54 14.49
CA ALA A 503 -8.74 -0.46 15.04
C ALA A 503 -9.54 0.77 14.54
N GLY A 504 -9.55 1.02 13.22
CA GLY A 504 -10.35 2.06 12.56
C GLY A 504 -9.85 3.49 12.81
N PHE A 505 -8.54 3.68 13.05
CA PHE A 505 -7.97 5.01 13.33
C PHE A 505 -8.09 5.95 12.14
N TYR A 506 -7.84 5.44 10.93
CA TYR A 506 -7.87 6.24 9.70
C TYR A 506 -9.26 6.84 9.45
N ASP A 507 -10.31 6.03 9.52
CA ASP A 507 -11.70 6.47 9.28
C ASP A 507 -12.14 7.48 10.33
N GLN A 508 -11.79 7.24 11.59
CA GLN A 508 -12.07 8.18 12.69
C GLN A 508 -11.34 9.51 12.46
N LEU A 509 -10.05 9.47 12.09
CA LEU A 509 -9.25 10.65 11.79
C LEU A 509 -9.85 11.46 10.63
N LYS A 510 -10.26 10.80 9.55
CA LYS A 510 -10.92 11.44 8.41
C LYS A 510 -12.27 12.03 8.80
N SER A 511 -13.08 11.31 9.58
CA SER A 511 -14.38 11.79 10.05
C SER A 511 -14.26 13.05 10.94
N ILE A 512 -13.35 13.06 11.93
CA ILE A 512 -13.22 14.20 12.85
C ILE A 512 -12.63 15.46 12.20
N SER A 513 -11.88 15.27 11.12
CA SER A 513 -11.19 16.34 10.38
C SER A 513 -11.93 16.73 9.10
N SER A 514 -13.14 16.23 8.86
CA SER A 514 -13.88 16.42 7.60
C SER A 514 -13.06 16.07 6.35
N GLY A 515 -12.13 15.13 6.48
CA GLY A 515 -11.22 14.69 5.43
C GLY A 515 -9.93 15.50 5.27
N PHE A 516 -9.78 16.64 5.97
CA PHE A 516 -8.62 17.52 5.86
C PHE A 516 -7.34 16.97 6.50
N ALA A 517 -7.46 16.10 7.52
CA ALA A 517 -6.28 15.48 8.10
C ALA A 517 -5.68 14.44 7.15
N SER A 518 -4.36 14.45 7.06
CA SER A 518 -3.57 13.46 6.33
C SER A 518 -2.68 12.71 7.31
N LEU A 519 -2.47 11.42 7.04
CA LEU A 519 -1.72 10.51 7.88
C LEU A 519 -0.62 9.86 7.04
N SER A 520 0.60 9.86 7.58
CA SER A 520 1.70 8.99 7.17
C SER A 520 2.25 8.29 8.39
N TYR A 521 2.81 7.09 8.22
CA TYR A 521 3.38 6.34 9.33
C TYR A 521 4.66 5.61 8.93
N GLU A 522 5.55 5.44 9.88
CA GLU A 522 6.82 4.75 9.71
C GLU A 522 7.07 3.79 10.89
N PRO A 523 7.68 2.62 10.68
CA PRO A 523 7.99 1.69 11.76
C PRO A 523 8.97 2.29 12.77
N ALA A 524 8.64 2.21 14.06
CA ALA A 524 9.47 2.71 15.16
C ALA A 524 10.10 1.61 16.03
N GLY A 525 9.90 0.33 15.68
CA GLY A 525 10.43 -0.82 16.43
C GLY A 525 9.45 -1.38 17.47
N PHE A 526 9.98 -2.13 18.45
CA PHE A 526 9.19 -2.82 19.48
C PHE A 526 9.32 -2.12 20.83
N TYR A 527 8.18 -1.92 21.52
CA TYR A 527 8.13 -1.32 22.85
C TYR A 527 7.30 -2.16 23.80
N GLN A 528 7.70 -2.16 25.08
CA GLN A 528 6.99 -2.87 26.13
C GLN A 528 5.59 -2.27 26.33
N SER A 529 4.58 -3.14 26.43
CA SER A 529 3.19 -2.75 26.62
C SER A 529 2.48 -3.68 27.60
N ASN A 530 1.63 -3.10 28.44
CA ASN A 530 0.83 -3.85 29.42
C ASN A 530 -0.47 -4.30 28.76
N LEU A 531 -0.48 -5.55 28.32
CA LEU A 531 -1.60 -6.19 27.63
C LEU A 531 -2.14 -7.36 28.46
N ALA A 532 -3.46 -7.40 28.59
CA ALA A 532 -4.19 -8.50 29.19
C ALA A 532 -4.71 -9.45 28.10
N LYS A 533 -4.39 -10.75 28.22
CA LYS A 533 -5.03 -11.82 27.44
C LYS A 533 -6.42 -12.08 28.01
N LEU A 534 -7.45 -11.79 27.22
CA LEU A 534 -8.85 -12.02 27.57
C LEU A 534 -9.36 -13.28 26.87
N GLU A 535 -9.92 -14.19 27.64
CA GLU A 535 -10.46 -15.47 27.16
C GLU A 535 -11.97 -15.53 27.35
N VAL A 536 -12.67 -16.07 26.35
CA VAL A 536 -14.11 -16.28 26.41
C VAL A 536 -14.40 -17.68 26.91
N MET A 537 -15.31 -17.79 27.86
CA MET A 537 -15.81 -19.04 28.40
C MET A 537 -17.32 -19.16 28.17
N LEU A 538 -17.76 -20.29 27.61
CA LEU A 538 -19.18 -20.66 27.52
C LEU A 538 -19.46 -21.81 28.47
N ASN A 539 -20.36 -21.60 29.44
CA ASN A 539 -20.68 -22.58 30.49
C ASN A 539 -19.47 -23.15 31.25
N GLY A 540 -18.35 -22.42 31.27
CA GLY A 540 -17.11 -22.83 31.93
C GLY A 540 -16.07 -23.46 31.00
N GLU A 541 -16.40 -23.76 29.74
CA GLU A 541 -15.46 -24.22 28.73
C GLU A 541 -14.83 -23.02 28.02
N THR A 542 -13.49 -22.96 27.95
CA THR A 542 -12.74 -21.91 27.26
C THR A 542 -12.80 -22.11 25.75
N ILE A 543 -13.01 -21.01 25.02
CA ILE A 543 -13.10 -21.01 23.56
C ILE A 543 -11.92 -20.20 23.03
N ALA A 544 -10.81 -20.89 22.80
CA ALA A 544 -9.54 -20.29 22.40
C ALA A 544 -9.63 -19.35 21.17
N PRO A 545 -10.43 -19.65 20.11
CA PRO A 545 -10.56 -18.75 18.96
C PRO A 545 -11.13 -17.36 19.24
N PHE A 546 -11.82 -17.16 20.37
CA PHE A 546 -12.33 -15.85 20.78
C PHE A 546 -11.38 -15.10 21.71
N ALA A 547 -10.21 -15.67 22.01
CA ALA A 547 -9.23 -14.98 22.83
C ALA A 547 -8.65 -13.77 22.09
N PHE A 548 -8.55 -12.63 22.78
CA PHE A 548 -8.02 -11.40 22.21
C PHE A 548 -7.19 -10.65 23.26
N LEU A 549 -6.32 -9.75 22.79
CA LEU A 549 -5.53 -8.89 23.66
C LEU A 549 -6.22 -7.55 23.83
N ALA A 550 -6.23 -7.04 25.06
CA ALA A 550 -6.70 -5.71 25.36
C ALA A 550 -5.69 -4.97 26.25
N PRO A 551 -5.48 -3.67 26.04
CA PRO A 551 -4.77 -2.85 27.01
C PRO A 551 -5.45 -2.89 28.38
N ASP A 552 -4.66 -2.88 29.45
CA ASP A 552 -5.18 -2.95 30.83
C ASP A 552 -6.22 -1.87 31.14
N GLU A 553 -6.05 -0.66 30.61
CA GLU A 553 -6.98 0.45 30.78
C GLU A 553 -8.36 0.19 30.17
N LYS A 554 -8.42 -0.60 29.08
CA LYS A 554 -9.64 -0.86 28.30
C LYS A 554 -10.22 -2.25 28.52
N LYS A 555 -9.54 -3.13 29.28
CA LYS A 555 -9.92 -4.56 29.38
C LYS A 555 -11.35 -4.78 29.86
N MET A 556 -11.83 -3.97 30.81
CA MET A 556 -13.19 -4.13 31.36
C MET A 556 -14.28 -3.72 30.35
N SER A 557 -14.05 -2.64 29.60
CA SER A 557 -14.96 -2.20 28.53
C SER A 557 -14.98 -3.21 27.38
N ALA A 558 -13.80 -3.66 26.94
CA ALA A 558 -13.66 -4.64 25.87
C ALA A 558 -14.32 -5.98 26.23
N ALA A 559 -14.09 -6.48 27.44
CA ALA A 559 -14.73 -7.71 27.94
C ALA A 559 -16.27 -7.61 27.95
N LYS A 560 -16.82 -6.47 28.38
CA LYS A 560 -18.27 -6.24 28.40
C LYS A 560 -18.86 -6.18 26.99
N ASN A 561 -18.22 -5.46 26.07
CA ASN A 561 -18.67 -5.32 24.70
C ASN A 561 -18.67 -6.68 23.97
N LEU A 562 -17.64 -7.50 24.18
CA LEU A 562 -17.59 -8.84 23.60
C LEU A 562 -18.68 -9.75 24.15
N ALA A 563 -18.90 -9.74 25.47
CA ALA A 563 -19.95 -10.53 26.11
C ALA A 563 -21.35 -10.15 25.60
N LEU A 564 -21.61 -8.85 25.38
CA LEU A 564 -22.87 -8.36 24.81
C LEU A 564 -23.04 -8.78 23.35
N LYS A 565 -22.02 -8.63 22.51
CA LYS A 565 -22.07 -9.09 21.10
C LYS A 565 -22.35 -10.59 21.02
N LEU A 566 -21.65 -11.40 21.81
CA LEU A 566 -21.86 -12.86 21.82
C LEU A 566 -23.27 -13.23 22.28
N LYS A 567 -23.87 -12.47 23.20
CA LYS A 567 -25.26 -12.68 23.65
C LYS A 567 -26.28 -12.47 22.54
N GLU A 568 -26.02 -11.54 21.63
CA GLU A 568 -26.89 -11.24 20.48
C GLU A 568 -26.74 -12.29 19.37
N ILE A 569 -25.52 -12.80 19.17
CA ILE A 569 -25.18 -13.70 18.07
C ILE A 569 -25.50 -15.17 18.39
N ILE A 570 -25.25 -15.62 19.62
CA ILE A 570 -25.43 -17.02 20.01
C ILE A 570 -26.94 -17.34 20.09
N PRO A 571 -27.42 -18.37 19.36
CA PRO A 571 -28.81 -18.75 19.39
C PRO A 571 -29.24 -19.27 20.78
N ARG A 572 -30.53 -19.12 21.10
CA ARG A 572 -31.06 -19.60 22.38
C ARG A 572 -31.22 -21.11 22.36
N GLU A 573 -30.76 -21.75 23.43
CA GLU A 573 -30.89 -23.19 23.65
C GLU A 573 -31.98 -23.53 24.67
N VAL A 574 -32.30 -24.82 24.81
CA VAL A 574 -33.27 -25.32 25.81
C VAL A 574 -32.75 -25.16 27.26
N PHE A 575 -31.45 -24.93 27.42
CA PHE A 575 -30.77 -24.65 28.68
C PHE A 575 -30.18 -23.23 28.70
N GLU A 576 -29.85 -22.74 29.90
CA GLU A 576 -29.25 -21.40 30.09
C GLU A 576 -27.79 -21.44 29.64
N ILE A 577 -27.40 -20.50 28.78
CA ILE A 577 -26.00 -20.32 28.36
C ILE A 577 -25.42 -19.15 29.15
N ARG A 578 -24.30 -19.41 29.82
CA ARG A 578 -23.51 -18.38 30.51
C ARG A 578 -22.31 -18.02 29.65
N ILE A 579 -22.21 -16.76 29.29
CA ILE A 579 -21.08 -16.18 28.57
C ILE A 579 -20.25 -15.45 29.61
N GLN A 580 -18.97 -15.78 29.70
CA GLN A 580 -18.04 -15.15 30.62
C GLN A 580 -16.79 -14.75 29.85
N VAL A 581 -16.22 -13.60 30.17
CA VAL A 581 -14.91 -13.17 29.67
C VAL A 581 -14.00 -13.05 30.87
N ALA A 582 -12.87 -13.75 30.84
CA ALA A 582 -11.95 -13.90 31.95
C ALA A 582 -10.51 -13.54 31.57
N GLU A 583 -9.76 -13.10 32.56
CA GLU A 583 -8.32 -12.83 32.49
C GLU A 583 -7.64 -13.76 33.52
N GLY A 584 -6.83 -14.72 33.07
CA GLY A 584 -6.15 -15.67 33.98
C GLY A 584 -7.11 -16.38 34.95
N GLY A 585 -8.33 -16.70 34.52
CA GLY A 585 -9.39 -17.31 35.34
C GLY A 585 -10.25 -16.33 36.15
N LYS A 586 -9.87 -15.05 36.26
CA LYS A 586 -10.70 -14.02 36.90
C LYS A 586 -11.75 -13.50 35.93
N ILE A 587 -13.03 -13.66 36.27
CA ILE A 587 -14.15 -13.19 35.42
C ILE A 587 -14.25 -11.66 35.47
N LEU A 588 -14.13 -11.00 34.31
CA LEU A 588 -14.27 -9.55 34.15
C LEU A 588 -15.69 -9.15 33.77
N ALA A 589 -16.31 -9.92 32.88
CA ALA A 589 -17.67 -9.69 32.39
C ALA A 589 -18.45 -11.00 32.33
N SER A 590 -19.75 -10.96 32.63
CA SER A 590 -20.65 -12.10 32.50
C SER A 590 -22.00 -11.68 31.95
N GLU A 591 -22.43 -12.40 30.92
CA GLU A 591 -23.76 -12.27 30.33
C GLU A 591 -24.47 -13.63 30.33
N ARG A 592 -25.81 -13.60 30.23
CA ARG A 592 -26.63 -14.81 30.26
C ARG A 592 -27.66 -14.78 29.14
N ILE A 593 -27.76 -15.90 28.42
CA ILE A 593 -28.83 -16.15 27.45
C ILE A 593 -29.90 -17.00 28.13
N SER A 594 -31.14 -16.52 28.09
CA SER A 594 -32.26 -17.21 28.70
C SER A 594 -32.64 -18.47 27.91
N ALA A 595 -32.91 -19.54 28.65
CA ALA A 595 -33.30 -20.83 28.09
C ALA A 595 -34.70 -20.77 27.45
N LEU A 596 -34.86 -21.35 26.26
CA LEU A 596 -36.15 -21.57 25.62
C LEU A 596 -37.11 -22.32 26.56
N LYS A 597 -38.32 -21.80 26.75
CA LYS A 597 -39.34 -22.39 27.62
C LYS A 597 -40.47 -22.94 26.74
N LYS A 598 -40.69 -24.25 26.80
CA LYS A 598 -41.96 -24.84 26.38
C LYS A 598 -43.02 -24.50 27.43
N ASP A 599 -44.19 -24.05 27.00
CA ASP A 599 -45.34 -23.94 27.90
C ASP A 599 -45.84 -25.35 28.24
N VAL A 600 -45.39 -25.86 29.39
CA VAL A 600 -45.77 -27.18 29.89
C VAL A 600 -47.13 -27.17 30.57
N THR A 601 -47.73 -25.99 30.80
CA THR A 601 -49.00 -25.84 31.51
C THR A 601 -50.16 -25.44 30.61
N GLY A 602 -49.92 -25.12 29.33
CA GLY A 602 -50.95 -24.62 28.41
C GLY A 602 -52.14 -25.55 28.15
N HIS A 603 -52.01 -26.86 28.41
CA HIS A 603 -53.10 -27.84 28.29
C HIS A 603 -53.83 -28.12 29.63
N LEU A 604 -53.45 -27.43 30.72
CA LEU A 604 -54.10 -27.55 32.01
C LEU A 604 -55.17 -26.46 32.17
N TYR A 605 -56.43 -26.85 32.06
CA TYR A 605 -57.59 -25.95 32.19
C TYR A 605 -58.06 -25.71 33.65
N GLY A 606 -57.41 -26.34 34.64
CA GLY A 606 -57.81 -26.30 36.06
C GLY A 606 -56.98 -25.37 36.97
N GLY A 607 -57.56 -24.97 38.11
CA GLY A 607 -56.95 -24.13 39.15
C GLY A 607 -55.96 -24.85 40.09
N ASP A 608 -55.78 -26.17 39.95
CA ASP A 608 -54.92 -26.96 40.83
C ASP A 608 -53.42 -26.64 40.61
N ILE A 609 -52.86 -25.88 41.56
CA ILE A 609 -51.49 -25.41 41.53
C ILE A 609 -50.47 -26.55 41.67
N THR A 610 -50.86 -27.69 42.26
CA THR A 610 -49.96 -28.81 42.53
C THR A 610 -49.54 -29.50 41.23
N ARG A 611 -50.47 -29.66 40.28
CA ARG A 611 -50.19 -30.20 38.94
C ARG A 611 -49.27 -29.28 38.14
N LYS A 612 -49.49 -27.96 38.20
CA LYS A 612 -48.61 -26.96 37.57
C LYS A 612 -47.19 -27.01 38.15
N LYS A 613 -47.06 -27.05 39.49
CA LYS A 613 -45.77 -27.19 40.19
C LYS A 613 -45.00 -28.45 39.78
N LYS A 614 -45.67 -29.60 39.70
CA LYS A 614 -45.04 -30.88 39.30
C LYS A 614 -44.43 -30.81 37.88
N LEU A 615 -45.12 -30.18 36.93
CA LEU A 615 -44.62 -30.01 35.57
C LEU A 615 -43.45 -29.01 35.50
N TRP A 616 -43.54 -27.89 36.23
CA TRP A 616 -42.43 -26.94 36.33
C TRP A 616 -41.18 -27.55 36.98
N GLU A 617 -41.33 -28.37 38.02
CA GLU A 617 -40.20 -29.08 38.63
C GLU A 617 -39.56 -30.08 37.67
N LYS A 618 -40.37 -30.83 36.91
CA LYS A 618 -39.86 -31.75 35.88
C LYS A 618 -39.08 -30.99 34.81
N GLN A 619 -39.60 -29.85 34.34
CA GLN A 619 -38.91 -28.98 33.38
C GLN A 619 -37.61 -28.40 33.96
N LYS A 620 -37.62 -27.95 35.22
CA LYS A 620 -36.45 -27.41 35.92
C LYS A 620 -35.34 -28.46 36.08
N LYS A 621 -35.69 -29.69 36.49
CA LYS A 621 -34.75 -30.82 36.59
C LYS A 621 -34.18 -31.19 35.22
N GLY A 622 -35.03 -31.25 34.19
CA GLY A 622 -34.59 -31.52 32.81
C GLY A 622 -33.57 -30.49 32.30
N LYS A 623 -33.85 -29.19 32.47
CA LYS A 623 -32.92 -28.11 32.10
C LYS A 623 -31.61 -28.15 32.88
N LYS A 624 -31.65 -28.47 34.18
CA LYS A 624 -30.45 -28.60 35.01
C LYS A 624 -29.56 -29.75 34.51
N ARG A 625 -30.16 -30.88 34.15
CA ARG A 625 -29.45 -32.02 33.55
C ARG A 625 -28.84 -31.66 32.20
N LEU A 626 -29.62 -31.04 31.31
CA LEU A 626 -29.14 -30.59 30.00
C LEU A 626 -27.99 -29.59 30.12
N ARG A 627 -28.01 -28.70 31.13
CA ARG A 627 -26.92 -27.76 31.35
C ARG A 627 -25.58 -28.41 31.77
N GLN A 628 -25.63 -29.56 32.46
CA GLN A 628 -24.40 -30.26 32.90
C GLN A 628 -23.75 -31.08 31.79
N PHE A 629 -24.54 -31.63 30.87
CA PHE A 629 -24.05 -32.52 29.81
C PHE A 629 -24.08 -31.89 28.41
N GLY A 630 -24.79 -30.78 28.24
CA GLY A 630 -24.91 -30.07 26.98
C GLY A 630 -23.63 -29.31 26.67
N LYS A 631 -22.79 -29.87 25.80
CA LYS A 631 -21.72 -29.13 25.14
C LYS A 631 -22.33 -28.18 24.12
N ILE A 632 -21.94 -26.92 24.20
CA ILE A 632 -22.35 -25.91 23.21
C ILE A 632 -21.42 -26.08 22.02
N GLN A 633 -21.92 -26.69 20.95
CA GLN A 633 -21.23 -26.64 19.66
C GLN A 633 -21.59 -25.32 19.00
N LEU A 634 -20.63 -24.41 18.92
CA LEU A 634 -20.79 -23.19 18.14
C LEU A 634 -20.78 -23.56 16.66
N SER A 635 -21.80 -23.12 15.92
CA SER A 635 -21.73 -23.19 14.46
C SER A 635 -20.70 -22.19 13.96
N SER A 636 -20.10 -22.50 12.80
CA SER A 636 -19.24 -21.57 12.07
C SER A 636 -19.91 -20.21 11.92
N ASP A 637 -21.21 -20.17 11.60
CA ASP A 637 -22.01 -18.95 11.46
C ASP A 637 -21.94 -17.98 12.65
N VAL A 638 -21.86 -18.48 13.89
CA VAL A 638 -21.72 -17.62 15.09
C VAL A 638 -20.37 -16.92 15.06
N PHE A 639 -19.32 -17.63 14.67
CA PHE A 639 -17.97 -17.07 14.51
C PHE A 639 -17.95 -16.03 13.39
N LEU A 640 -18.62 -16.31 12.26
CA LEU A 640 -18.73 -15.39 11.12
C LEU A 640 -19.45 -14.09 11.47
N LYS A 641 -20.53 -14.18 12.23
CA LYS A 641 -21.29 -13.02 12.69
C LYS A 641 -20.55 -12.17 13.71
N LEU A 642 -19.56 -12.73 14.40
CA LEU A 642 -18.72 -11.99 15.34
C LEU A 642 -17.61 -11.20 14.64
N LEU A 643 -17.09 -11.76 13.55
CA LEU A 643 -16.04 -11.16 12.73
C LEU A 643 -16.53 -10.09 11.76
N ARG A 644 -17.83 -10.10 11.44
CA ARG A 644 -18.55 -8.97 10.83
C ARG A 644 -18.91 -7.93 11.88
#